data_AF-A0A2G5VHX5-F1
#
_entry.id   AF-A0A2G5VHX5-F1
#
_cell.length_a   1.000
_cell.length_b   1.000
_cell.length_c   1.000
_cell.angle_alpha   90.00
_cell.angle_beta   90.00
_cell.angle_gamma   90.00
#
_symmetry.space_group_name_H-M   'P 1'
#
loop_
_entity.id
_entity.type
_entity.pdbx_description
1 polymer ?
#
loop_
_entity_poly.entity_id
_entity_poly.type
_entity_poly.pdbx_seq_one_letter_code
_entity_poly.pdbx_strand_id
1 'polypeptide(L)'
;MINYLLSSSYFLPLIRCFNAFFIPVTRILSFPKNEKLVVLHKVPNEYFLLGGQNRVYNVSISSMTEISRYEWSSSEEARNNCAAISQNPASCENYIRTYFELTSDTFILCGTHALQPTCAEFKRENTKPLRLISAVGMSPIDADSTSPFIRSNENIITVNVAELSSSEPLLIRRNVVKMWKGIENDVILRTPRGLSSFEQANFLSMHKVKKEVLFFFSESPMKTEGCGLHKVARVGRVCEDDPGGRLSYNKEWSSYEKARIECSIEENDTDTFYFNQFAGVAESPNSFYGAFRSQLAGIGASAICKYSKKSISKSFASGFKDSDSPDSCAKANELEELSRLRLKPLIKQKISANPIYIFHGKDRFVHVLAQEDSRDLSNRSFDILYVGTNLGNILKIVISNSEPGSNVTGRHAVTLKVLPSDSKISDMSLYTKNGVEELIVVTEQSVIKVPSATCHLATNCAECLSHGDPHCAWADGVECIDIRTDRRKSASQDSGTCDVVSFDNHKPVLIPPLKNKDSLKVPVCLCETEKVKKPCATEVIQKEIVLSGSSEPWKYITVFAVGVLTGSIFNYCYFYFSRNLGGKTAPSSRSSSSMTRPITTTSSTRVPIDAFTTSSIADEMFSSTLSSANRFNTVSMHSSIRTYC
;
A
#
# COMPACT_ATOMS: atom_id res chain seq x y z
N MET A 1 -15.57 27.60 -51.78
CA MET A 1 -14.52 28.18 -50.93
C MET A 1 -14.17 27.13 -49.88
N ILE A 2 -13.30 26.18 -50.21
CA ILE A 2 -11.82 26.24 -50.12
C ILE A 2 -11.35 26.12 -48.65
N ASN A 3 -10.84 24.92 -48.34
CA ASN A 3 -9.74 24.53 -47.45
C ASN A 3 -9.40 25.39 -46.22
N TYR A 4 -9.24 24.75 -45.05
CA TYR A 4 -7.93 24.62 -44.36
C TYR A 4 -8.00 23.69 -43.12
N LEU A 5 -7.20 22.60 -43.18
CA LEU A 5 -6.45 21.85 -42.15
C LEU A 5 -7.12 21.14 -40.93
N LEU A 6 -7.17 19.80 -41.07
CA LEU A 6 -6.62 18.74 -40.20
C LEU A 6 -5.87 19.16 -38.90
N SER A 7 -6.26 18.59 -37.75
CA SER A 7 -5.52 17.52 -37.04
C SER A 7 -5.90 17.42 -35.54
N SER A 8 -6.27 16.22 -35.10
CA SER A 8 -5.86 15.55 -33.85
C SER A 8 -6.93 14.54 -33.43
N SER A 9 -6.64 13.29 -33.76
CA SER A 9 -7.34 12.09 -33.32
C SER A 9 -6.92 11.72 -31.90
N TYR A 10 -7.68 10.78 -31.32
CA TYR A 10 -7.41 9.89 -30.18
C TYR A 10 -8.11 10.25 -28.87
N PHE A 11 -9.13 9.47 -28.53
CA PHE A 11 -9.08 8.52 -27.40
C PHE A 11 -10.24 7.51 -27.52
N LEU A 12 -9.92 6.24 -27.76
CA LEU A 12 -10.78 5.08 -27.53
C LEU A 12 -10.14 4.27 -26.39
N PRO A 13 -10.90 3.80 -25.38
CA PRO A 13 -10.34 2.99 -24.30
C PRO A 13 -10.19 1.55 -24.79
N LEU A 14 -8.96 1.14 -25.09
CA LEU A 14 -8.61 -0.27 -25.25
C LEU A 14 -8.63 -0.93 -23.88
N ILE A 15 -9.53 -1.90 -23.70
CA ILE A 15 -9.47 -2.90 -22.63
C ILE A 15 -8.14 -3.65 -22.80
N ARG A 16 -7.11 -3.26 -22.05
CA ARG A 16 -5.81 -3.95 -22.05
C ARG A 16 -5.92 -5.23 -21.22
N CYS A 17 -5.83 -6.38 -21.88
CA CYS A 17 -5.53 -7.64 -21.21
C CYS A 17 -4.14 -7.52 -20.57
N PHE A 18 -4.07 -7.60 -19.25
CA PHE A 18 -2.80 -7.58 -18.51
C PHE A 18 -2.11 -8.93 -18.67
N ASN A 19 -1.01 -8.97 -19.42
CA ASN A 19 -0.10 -10.11 -19.44
C ASN A 19 0.64 -10.16 -18.09
N ALA A 20 0.23 -11.09 -17.23
CA ALA A 20 0.96 -11.40 -16.00
C ALA A 20 1.89 -12.57 -16.26
N PHE A 21 3.19 -12.32 -16.27
CA PHE A 21 4.18 -13.37 -16.52
C PHE A 21 4.57 -14.09 -15.22
N PHE A 22 4.60 -15.42 -15.29
CA PHE A 22 5.18 -16.25 -14.24
C PHE A 22 6.67 -16.38 -14.52
N ILE A 23 7.51 -15.81 -13.66
CA ILE A 23 8.97 -15.90 -13.84
C ILE A 23 9.44 -17.13 -13.07
N PRO A 24 10.17 -18.08 -13.68
CA PRO A 24 10.81 -19.15 -12.94
C PRO A 24 11.87 -18.50 -12.03
N VAL A 25 11.52 -18.31 -10.76
CA VAL A 25 12.38 -17.68 -9.77
C VAL A 25 13.52 -18.64 -9.44
N THR A 26 14.71 -18.38 -9.97
CA THR A 26 15.85 -19.29 -9.83
C THR A 26 16.56 -19.20 -8.48
N ARG A 27 16.27 -18.18 -7.66
CA ARG A 27 16.91 -17.97 -6.34
C ARG A 27 15.96 -17.37 -5.31
N ILE A 28 15.33 -18.25 -4.52
CA ILE A 28 14.54 -17.92 -3.33
C ILE A 28 15.30 -18.41 -2.11
N LEU A 29 15.48 -17.54 -1.12
CA LEU A 29 15.90 -17.91 0.21
C LEU A 29 14.69 -17.85 1.13
N SER A 30 14.23 -19.01 1.62
CA SER A 30 13.08 -19.13 2.51
C SER A 30 13.52 -19.27 3.96
N PHE A 31 12.76 -18.68 4.86
CA PHE A 31 13.01 -18.69 6.29
C PHE A 31 11.86 -19.38 7.05
N PRO A 32 12.05 -19.72 8.33
CA PRO A 32 10.98 -20.28 9.15
C PRO A 32 9.70 -19.43 9.15
N LYS A 33 8.56 -20.06 9.46
CA LYS A 33 7.30 -19.33 9.65
C LYS A 33 7.41 -18.36 10.83
N ASN A 34 6.65 -17.27 10.78
CA ASN A 34 6.55 -16.23 11.82
C ASN A 34 7.81 -15.38 12.05
N GLU A 35 8.78 -15.39 11.13
CA GLU A 35 9.99 -14.56 11.23
C GLU A 35 9.70 -13.06 11.20
N LYS A 36 8.66 -12.62 10.48
CA LYS A 36 8.32 -11.20 10.27
C LYS A 36 9.57 -10.39 9.90
N LEU A 37 10.25 -10.86 8.85
CA LEU A 37 11.54 -10.31 8.42
C LEU A 37 11.44 -8.83 8.07
N VAL A 38 12.44 -8.07 8.54
CA VAL A 38 12.67 -6.67 8.17
C VAL A 38 14.13 -6.48 7.76
N VAL A 39 14.38 -5.59 6.80
CA VAL A 39 15.75 -5.21 6.45
C VAL A 39 16.26 -4.21 7.48
N LEU A 40 17.31 -4.59 8.22
CA LEU A 40 17.93 -3.75 9.24
C LEU A 40 19.09 -2.92 8.68
N HIS A 41 19.86 -3.52 7.78
CA HIS A 41 21.01 -2.89 7.16
C HIS A 41 21.26 -3.49 5.78
N LYS A 42 21.68 -2.65 4.85
CA LYS A 42 22.06 -3.02 3.49
C LYS A 42 23.45 -2.48 3.21
N VAL A 43 24.40 -3.37 2.92
CA VAL A 43 25.65 -2.99 2.27
C VAL A 43 25.49 -3.22 0.77
N PRO A 44 25.56 -2.16 -0.06
CA PRO A 44 25.37 -2.27 -1.49
C PRO A 44 26.25 -3.37 -2.09
N ASN A 45 25.62 -4.25 -2.87
CA ASN A 45 26.26 -5.35 -3.60
C ASN A 45 26.98 -6.43 -2.78
N GLU A 46 26.94 -6.38 -1.44
CA GLU A 46 27.63 -7.36 -0.58
C GLU A 46 26.67 -8.25 0.19
N TYR A 47 25.97 -7.69 1.19
CA TYR A 47 25.06 -8.42 2.07
C TYR A 47 23.93 -7.54 2.64
N PHE A 48 22.89 -8.21 3.15
CA PHE A 48 21.85 -7.59 3.98
C PHE A 48 21.84 -8.22 5.36
N LEU A 49 21.55 -7.40 6.38
CA LEU A 49 21.15 -7.87 7.70
C LEU A 49 19.63 -7.87 7.79
N LEU A 50 19.05 -9.04 8.05
CA LEU A 50 17.61 -9.25 8.17
C LEU A 50 17.26 -9.53 9.63
N GLY A 51 16.44 -8.68 10.22
CA GLY A 51 15.90 -8.86 11.56
C GLY A 51 14.69 -9.78 11.53
N GLY A 52 14.74 -10.85 12.30
CA GLY A 52 13.68 -11.85 12.40
C GLY A 52 13.27 -12.13 13.84
N GLN A 53 12.63 -13.27 14.03
CA GLN A 53 12.22 -13.75 15.34
C GLN A 53 13.41 -14.38 16.05
N ASN A 54 13.80 -13.80 17.18
CA ASN A 54 14.90 -14.20 18.06
C ASN A 54 16.29 -14.16 17.40
N ARG A 55 16.44 -13.56 16.21
CA ARG A 55 17.72 -13.61 15.49
C ARG A 55 17.86 -12.53 14.41
N VAL A 56 19.10 -12.38 13.96
CA VAL A 56 19.46 -11.61 12.76
C VAL A 56 20.22 -12.50 11.79
N TYR A 57 19.79 -12.49 10.54
CA TYR A 57 20.45 -13.20 9.44
C TYR A 57 21.37 -12.25 8.68
N ASN A 58 22.61 -12.68 8.43
CA ASN A 58 23.51 -12.02 7.50
C ASN A 58 23.50 -12.80 6.19
N VAL A 59 22.98 -12.20 5.11
CA VAL A 59 22.72 -12.88 3.84
C VAL A 59 23.50 -12.21 2.72
N SER A 60 24.27 -12.98 1.95
CA SER A 60 24.94 -12.46 0.76
C SER A 60 23.93 -12.19 -0.36
N ILE A 61 24.01 -11.01 -0.96
CA ILE A 61 23.16 -10.63 -2.10
C ILE A 61 23.53 -11.45 -3.34
N SER A 62 24.82 -11.73 -3.51
CA SER A 62 25.36 -12.33 -4.73
C SER A 62 25.08 -13.83 -4.83
N SER A 63 25.32 -14.58 -3.74
CA SER A 63 25.11 -16.03 -3.67
C SER A 63 23.71 -16.39 -3.22
N MET A 64 22.95 -15.46 -2.61
CA MET A 64 21.65 -15.74 -1.99
C MET A 64 21.73 -16.82 -0.90
N THR A 65 22.78 -16.76 -0.07
CA THR A 65 23.04 -17.71 1.02
C THR A 65 23.24 -16.97 2.34
N GLU A 66 22.84 -17.60 3.44
CA GLU A 66 23.17 -17.15 4.80
C GLU A 66 24.69 -17.28 5.01
N ILE A 67 25.34 -16.16 5.33
CA ILE A 67 26.77 -16.07 5.67
C ILE A 67 26.96 -16.40 7.16
N SER A 68 26.15 -15.76 8.01
CA SER A 68 26.21 -15.90 9.46
C SER A 68 24.89 -15.51 10.11
N ARG A 69 24.79 -15.76 11.42
CA ARG A 69 23.59 -15.47 12.21
C ARG A 69 23.95 -15.05 13.62
N TYR A 70 23.14 -14.14 14.16
CA TYR A 70 23.18 -13.72 15.57
C TYR A 70 21.89 -14.19 16.24
N GLU A 71 21.99 -15.05 17.24
CA GLU A 71 20.83 -15.59 17.98
C GLU A 71 20.66 -14.79 19.28
N TRP A 72 19.45 -14.28 19.49
CA TRP A 72 19.09 -13.44 20.63
C TRP A 72 17.60 -13.56 20.98
N SER A 73 17.29 -14.63 21.71
CA SER A 73 15.96 -14.87 22.26
C SER A 73 15.70 -14.11 23.55
N SER A 74 14.42 -13.90 23.88
CA SER A 74 14.00 -13.47 25.21
C SER A 74 14.28 -14.52 26.27
N SER A 75 14.51 -14.09 27.51
CA SER A 75 14.62 -15.01 28.65
C SER A 75 13.29 -15.72 28.93
N GLU A 76 13.35 -16.87 29.59
CA GLU A 76 12.14 -17.59 30.01
C GLU A 76 11.28 -16.74 30.96
N GLU A 77 11.93 -16.02 31.88
CA GLU A 77 11.25 -15.08 32.78
C GLU A 77 10.51 -13.98 32.01
N ALA A 78 11.15 -13.35 31.01
CA ALA A 78 10.52 -12.31 30.20
C ALA A 78 9.32 -12.86 29.41
N ARG A 79 9.44 -14.07 28.84
CA ARG A 79 8.33 -14.74 28.16
C ARG A 79 7.17 -15.06 29.10
N ASN A 80 7.46 -15.58 30.30
CA ASN A 80 6.44 -15.90 31.30
C ASN A 80 5.71 -14.64 31.79
N ASN A 81 6.45 -13.55 32.02
CA ASN A 81 5.88 -12.27 32.39
C ASN A 81 5.01 -11.69 31.27
N CYS A 82 5.45 -11.80 30.00
CA CYS A 82 4.67 -11.40 28.85
C CYS A 82 3.39 -12.23 28.65
N ALA A 83 3.44 -13.54 28.93
CA ALA A 83 2.28 -14.43 28.81
C ALA A 83 1.12 -14.05 29.73
N ALA A 84 1.39 -13.33 30.83
CA ALA A 84 0.34 -12.77 31.68
C ALA A 84 -0.38 -11.55 31.04
N ILE A 85 0.23 -10.93 30.04
CA ILE A 85 -0.23 -9.67 29.40
C ILE A 85 -0.78 -9.93 27.99
N SER A 86 -0.21 -10.88 27.23
CA SER A 86 -0.59 -11.20 25.86
C SER A 86 -1.18 -12.60 25.74
N GLN A 87 -2.34 -12.70 25.07
CA GLN A 87 -2.95 -13.99 24.71
C GLN A 87 -2.29 -14.64 23.48
N ASN A 88 -1.46 -13.89 22.73
CA ASN A 88 -0.73 -14.40 21.58
C ASN A 88 0.72 -14.75 22.01
N PRO A 89 1.10 -16.04 22.05
CA PRO A 89 2.45 -16.45 22.43
C PRO A 89 3.53 -15.88 21.51
N ALA A 90 3.22 -15.68 20.22
CA ALA A 90 4.18 -15.14 19.26
C ALA A 90 4.62 -13.72 19.64
N SER A 91 3.73 -12.90 20.21
CA SER A 91 4.06 -11.53 20.64
C SER A 91 5.08 -11.49 21.78
N CYS A 92 5.30 -12.60 22.48
CA CYS A 92 6.26 -12.72 23.57
C CYS A 92 7.67 -13.13 23.13
N GLU A 93 7.92 -13.28 21.82
CA GLU A 93 9.27 -13.50 21.31
C GLU A 93 10.02 -12.17 21.07
N ASN A 94 11.33 -12.26 20.80
CA ASN A 94 12.15 -11.09 20.51
C ASN A 94 12.24 -10.84 19.00
N TYR A 95 11.48 -9.88 18.47
CA TYR A 95 11.60 -9.49 17.06
C TYR A 95 12.61 -8.37 16.91
N ILE A 96 13.67 -8.60 16.15
CA ILE A 96 14.72 -7.59 15.94
C ILE A 96 14.24 -6.58 14.90
N ARG A 97 14.33 -5.29 15.24
CA ARG A 97 13.69 -4.20 14.47
C ARG A 97 14.60 -3.03 14.15
N THR A 98 15.70 -2.86 14.89
CA THR A 98 16.62 -1.74 14.67
C THR A 98 18.08 -2.17 14.74
N TYR A 99 18.93 -1.54 13.92
CA TYR A 99 20.36 -1.77 13.85
C TYR A 99 21.12 -0.45 13.81
N PHE A 100 22.19 -0.33 14.59
CA PHE A 100 23.09 0.81 14.56
C PHE A 100 24.54 0.37 14.69
N GLU A 101 25.42 0.89 13.85
CA GLU A 101 26.85 0.69 13.98
C GLU A 101 27.40 1.55 15.13
N LEU A 102 28.14 0.94 16.06
CA LEU A 102 28.76 1.63 17.19
C LEU A 102 30.23 1.92 16.90
N THR A 103 30.95 0.90 16.41
CA THR A 103 32.33 0.99 15.93
C THR A 103 32.48 0.15 14.67
N SER A 104 33.67 0.15 14.07
CA SER A 104 33.97 -0.71 12.93
C SER A 104 33.96 -2.21 13.24
N ASP A 105 33.76 -2.63 14.49
CA ASP A 105 33.73 -4.05 14.89
C ASP A 105 32.53 -4.41 15.78
N THR A 106 31.88 -3.40 16.37
CA THR A 106 30.70 -3.57 17.22
C THR A 106 29.48 -2.82 16.71
N PHE A 107 28.32 -3.40 16.92
CA PHE A 107 27.03 -2.87 16.51
C PHE A 107 25.97 -3.16 17.56
N ILE A 108 24.89 -2.40 17.52
CA ILE A 108 23.76 -2.50 18.43
C ILE A 108 22.56 -3.03 17.66
N LEU A 109 21.92 -4.06 18.20
CA LEU A 109 20.62 -4.55 17.76
C LEU A 109 19.58 -4.21 18.82
N CYS A 110 18.38 -3.81 18.42
CA CYS A 110 17.27 -3.73 19.36
C CYS A 110 16.04 -4.46 18.82
N GLY A 111 15.29 -5.04 19.75
CA GLY A 111 14.08 -5.79 19.44
C GLY A 111 13.02 -5.68 20.53
N THR A 112 11.86 -6.25 20.24
CA THR A 112 10.65 -6.21 21.09
C THR A 112 10.85 -6.91 22.43
N HIS A 113 11.74 -7.91 22.46
CA HIS A 113 12.16 -8.68 23.63
C HIS A 113 11.03 -9.01 24.62
N ALA A 114 9.98 -9.71 24.15
CA ALA A 114 8.79 -10.06 24.94
C ALA A 114 7.99 -8.84 25.44
N LEU A 115 7.67 -7.91 24.53
CA LEU A 115 6.97 -6.64 24.81
C LEU A 115 7.74 -5.69 25.77
N GLN A 116 9.04 -5.90 25.93
CA GLN A 116 9.95 -5.08 26.72
C GLN A 116 11.16 -4.67 25.87
N PRO A 117 11.02 -3.62 25.03
CA PRO A 117 12.06 -3.20 24.11
C PRO A 117 13.45 -3.15 24.74
N THR A 118 14.38 -3.89 24.17
CA THR A 118 15.76 -4.03 24.68
C THR A 118 16.75 -3.87 23.54
N CYS A 119 17.90 -3.27 23.80
CA CYS A 119 19.04 -3.17 22.89
C CYS A 119 20.21 -4.00 23.42
N ALA A 120 20.96 -4.61 22.53
CA ALA A 120 22.14 -5.42 22.80
C ALA A 120 23.32 -5.02 21.92
N GLU A 121 24.52 -4.96 22.48
CA GLU A 121 25.76 -4.86 21.69
C GLU A 121 26.24 -6.23 21.27
N PHE A 122 26.65 -6.30 20.01
CA PHE A 122 27.28 -7.46 19.39
C PHE A 122 28.62 -7.06 18.81
N LYS A 123 29.56 -7.99 18.89
CA LYS A 123 30.80 -7.98 18.09
C LYS A 123 30.56 -8.85 16.87
N ARG A 124 31.10 -8.50 15.70
CA ARG A 124 30.84 -9.27 14.46
C ARG A 124 31.22 -10.75 14.52
N GLU A 125 32.24 -11.09 15.31
CA GLU A 125 32.69 -12.47 15.53
C GLU A 125 31.83 -13.25 16.53
N ASN A 126 31.06 -12.55 17.38
CA ASN A 126 30.32 -13.14 18.47
C ASN A 126 28.84 -13.31 18.11
N THR A 127 28.29 -14.48 18.37
CA THR A 127 26.87 -14.78 18.11
C THR A 127 25.95 -14.37 19.26
N LYS A 128 26.50 -14.02 20.43
CA LYS A 128 25.76 -13.69 21.66
C LYS A 128 25.90 -12.22 22.04
N PRO A 129 24.88 -11.64 22.69
CA PRO A 129 24.93 -10.25 23.14
C PRO A 129 25.96 -10.06 24.27
N LEU A 130 26.67 -8.95 24.24
CA LEU A 130 27.69 -8.58 25.24
C LEU A 130 27.09 -7.81 26.42
N ARG A 131 26.31 -6.79 26.11
CA ARG A 131 25.69 -5.90 27.10
C ARG A 131 24.28 -5.54 26.64
N LEU A 132 23.36 -5.49 27.60
CA LEU A 132 21.95 -5.16 27.40
C LEU A 132 21.63 -3.80 28.01
N ILE A 133 20.81 -3.01 27.33
CA ILE A 133 20.22 -1.77 27.84
C ILE A 133 18.74 -1.69 27.47
N SER A 134 17.96 -0.97 28.27
CA SER A 134 16.56 -0.66 27.92
C SER A 134 16.49 0.14 26.61
N ALA A 135 15.55 -0.24 25.74
CA ALA A 135 15.33 0.37 24.43
C ALA A 135 13.94 1.03 24.31
N VAL A 136 13.35 1.46 25.42
CA VAL A 136 12.06 2.16 25.42
C VAL A 136 12.13 3.37 24.49
N GLY A 137 11.23 3.41 23.51
CA GLY A 137 11.18 4.46 22.48
C GLY A 137 12.23 4.35 21.36
N MET A 138 13.17 3.39 21.45
CA MET A 138 14.19 3.11 20.44
C MET A 138 13.84 1.91 19.56
N SER A 139 13.15 0.92 20.12
CA SER A 139 12.57 -0.22 19.40
C SER A 139 11.06 -0.26 19.66
N PRO A 140 10.26 -0.86 18.76
CA PRO A 140 8.83 -0.97 18.98
C PRO A 140 8.56 -2.04 20.05
N ILE A 141 7.42 -1.90 20.73
CA ILE A 141 6.93 -2.90 21.69
C ILE A 141 6.35 -4.11 20.95
N ASP A 142 5.60 -3.87 19.87
CA ASP A 142 4.97 -4.89 19.05
C ASP A 142 5.73 -5.09 17.72
N ALA A 143 5.87 -6.33 17.30
CA ALA A 143 6.53 -6.72 16.06
C ALA A 143 5.81 -6.27 14.79
N ASP A 144 4.50 -6.01 14.87
CA ASP A 144 3.66 -5.51 13.76
C ASP A 144 3.72 -3.99 13.61
N SER A 145 4.29 -3.29 14.60
CA SER A 145 4.52 -1.85 14.50
C SER A 145 5.72 -1.55 13.62
N THR A 146 5.53 -0.70 12.61
CA THR A 146 6.65 -0.13 11.85
C THR A 146 7.46 0.81 12.74
N SER A 147 8.76 0.56 12.85
CA SER A 147 9.69 1.38 13.64
C SER A 147 10.76 1.97 12.72
N PRO A 148 10.49 3.05 11.98
CA PRO A 148 11.54 3.67 11.19
C PRO A 148 12.57 4.33 12.10
N PHE A 149 13.82 4.26 11.67
CA PHE A 149 14.95 4.82 12.37
C PHE A 149 15.95 5.38 11.35
N ILE A 150 16.73 6.38 11.76
CA ILE A 150 17.80 6.93 10.92
C ILE A 150 18.97 7.44 11.75
N ARG A 151 20.17 7.00 11.38
CA ARG A 151 21.42 7.52 11.96
C ARG A 151 21.76 8.85 11.32
N SER A 152 21.96 9.86 12.15
CA SER A 152 22.27 11.23 11.73
C SER A 152 23.42 11.74 12.59
N ASN A 153 24.62 11.81 12.01
CA ASN A 153 25.88 12.01 12.74
C ASN A 153 26.06 10.97 13.86
N GLU A 154 26.40 11.41 15.08
CA GLU A 154 26.51 10.52 16.25
C GLU A 154 25.15 10.14 16.85
N ASN A 155 24.07 10.75 16.37
CA ASN A 155 22.74 10.57 16.91
C ASN A 155 21.97 9.49 16.16
N ILE A 156 21.04 8.88 16.88
CA ILE A 156 19.97 8.09 16.29
C ILE A 156 18.64 8.80 16.51
N ILE A 157 17.80 8.81 15.47
CA ILE A 157 16.41 9.26 15.56
C ILE A 157 15.50 8.06 15.37
N THR A 158 14.56 7.88 16.28
CA THR A 158 13.58 6.79 16.27
C THR A 158 12.19 7.34 16.56
N VAL A 159 11.17 6.62 16.13
CA VAL A 159 9.79 6.92 16.53
C VAL A 159 9.07 5.66 16.91
N ASN A 160 8.71 5.56 18.19
CA ASN A 160 8.09 4.37 18.76
C ASN A 160 7.16 4.75 19.90
N VAL A 161 6.19 3.87 20.15
CA VAL A 161 5.39 3.91 21.38
C VAL A 161 6.28 3.50 22.56
N ALA A 162 6.22 4.27 23.64
CA ALA A 162 7.06 4.03 24.82
C ALA A 162 6.40 3.07 25.84
N GLU A 163 5.08 2.93 25.81
CA GLU A 163 4.31 2.16 26.80
C GLU A 163 3.18 1.39 26.12
N LEU A 164 2.94 0.14 26.53
CA LEU A 164 1.96 -0.74 25.89
C LEU A 164 0.52 -0.19 25.94
N SER A 165 0.18 0.54 27.00
CA SER A 165 -1.14 1.18 27.18
C SER A 165 -1.31 2.48 26.38
N SER A 166 -0.24 3.00 25.78
CA SER A 166 -0.27 4.23 25.01
C SER A 166 -0.37 3.96 23.52
N SER A 167 -1.12 4.78 22.79
CA SER A 167 -1.07 4.84 21.33
C SER A 167 -0.29 6.06 20.82
N GLU A 168 0.31 6.86 21.71
CA GLU A 168 1.09 8.05 21.36
C GLU A 168 2.56 7.67 21.14
N PRO A 169 3.06 7.71 19.89
CA PRO A 169 4.47 7.50 19.61
C PRO A 169 5.30 8.72 20.03
N LEU A 170 6.54 8.48 20.44
CA LEU A 170 7.51 9.52 20.75
C LEU A 170 8.60 9.54 19.68
N LEU A 171 8.80 10.70 19.05
CA LEU A 171 9.94 10.95 18.19
C LEU A 171 11.12 11.31 19.09
N ILE A 172 12.14 10.44 19.16
CA ILE A 172 13.27 10.56 20.08
C ILE A 172 14.57 10.69 19.30
N ARG A 173 15.48 11.54 19.79
CA ARG A 173 16.89 11.58 19.38
C ARG A 173 17.79 11.30 20.56
N ARG A 174 18.78 10.45 20.35
CA ARG A 174 19.77 10.08 21.36
C ARG A 174 21.16 9.93 20.75
N ASN A 175 22.21 10.28 21.49
CA ASN A 175 23.58 10.05 21.02
C ASN A 175 23.96 8.59 21.28
N VAL A 176 24.29 7.85 20.22
CA VAL A 176 24.51 6.39 20.31
C VAL A 176 25.71 6.06 21.21
N VAL A 177 26.78 6.84 21.11
CA VAL A 177 28.02 6.61 21.87
C VAL A 177 27.82 6.94 23.35
N LYS A 178 27.24 8.10 23.65
CA LYS A 178 26.98 8.54 25.05
C LYS A 178 26.01 7.61 25.75
N MET A 179 24.92 7.24 25.07
CA MET A 179 23.98 6.23 25.53
C MET A 179 24.70 4.95 25.93
N TRP A 180 25.55 4.42 25.04
CA TRP A 180 26.21 3.14 25.29
C TRP A 180 27.27 3.21 26.38
N LYS A 181 28.03 4.31 26.44
CA LYS A 181 29.01 4.55 27.50
C LYS A 181 28.39 4.92 28.85
N GLY A 182 27.07 5.12 28.93
CA GLY A 182 26.39 5.52 30.16
C GLY A 182 26.81 6.91 30.65
N ILE A 183 27.16 7.81 29.73
CA ILE A 183 27.61 9.16 30.08
C ILE A 183 26.41 9.98 30.59
N GLU A 184 26.53 10.56 31.78
CA GLU A 184 25.43 11.25 32.49
C GLU A 184 24.84 12.46 31.72
N ASN A 185 25.62 13.09 30.85
CA ASN A 185 25.20 14.23 30.00
C ASN A 185 24.65 13.81 28.62
N ASP A 186 24.01 12.64 28.52
CA ASP A 186 23.28 12.21 27.33
C ASP A 186 21.95 13.00 27.21
N VAL A 187 21.94 14.02 26.34
CA VAL A 187 20.76 14.85 26.11
C VAL A 187 19.82 14.13 25.15
N ILE A 188 18.72 13.60 25.69
CA ILE A 188 17.63 13.03 24.91
C ILE A 188 16.70 14.17 24.47
N LEU A 189 16.52 14.33 23.16
CA LEU A 189 15.43 15.15 22.63
C LEU A 189 14.23 14.28 22.31
N ARG A 190 13.03 14.78 22.61
CA ARG A 190 11.78 14.08 22.30
C ARG A 190 10.62 15.01 21.99
N THR A 191 9.56 14.49 21.41
CA THR A 191 8.27 15.19 21.38
C THR A 191 7.67 15.35 22.79
N PRO A 192 6.86 16.39 23.03
CA PRO A 192 6.15 16.55 24.29
C PRO A 192 5.16 15.41 24.50
N ARG A 193 4.95 15.01 25.76
CA ARG A 193 3.98 13.97 26.14
C ARG A 193 2.63 14.60 26.45
N GLY A 194 1.54 13.96 26.05
CA GLY A 194 0.19 14.42 26.40
C GLY A 194 -0.26 15.70 25.68
N LEU A 195 0.50 16.15 24.67
CA LEU A 195 0.10 17.21 23.75
C LEU A 195 -0.35 16.67 22.39
N SER A 196 -0.43 15.34 22.25
CA SER A 196 -0.80 14.61 21.03
C SER A 196 -0.04 15.11 19.80
N SER A 197 1.29 15.00 19.83
CA SER A 197 2.12 15.36 18.66
C SER A 197 1.72 14.55 17.43
N PHE A 198 1.26 13.32 17.66
CA PHE A 198 0.86 12.34 16.65
C PHE A 198 -0.47 11.68 17.04
N GLU A 199 -1.43 11.68 16.11
CA GLU A 199 -2.80 11.19 16.38
C GLU A 199 -3.01 9.79 15.79
N GLN A 200 -2.78 8.73 16.58
CA GLN A 200 -2.85 7.33 16.09
C GLN A 200 -2.04 7.14 14.79
N ALA A 201 -0.81 7.65 14.80
CA ALA A 201 0.03 7.69 13.62
C ALA A 201 0.60 6.31 13.29
N ASN A 202 0.58 5.97 12.00
CA ASN A 202 1.32 4.84 11.43
C ASN A 202 2.48 5.39 10.61
N PHE A 203 3.70 5.18 11.10
CA PHE A 203 4.93 5.62 10.44
C PHE A 203 5.36 4.65 9.34
N LEU A 204 6.05 5.18 8.33
CA LEU A 204 6.58 4.38 7.23
C LEU A 204 8.10 4.45 7.15
N SER A 205 8.64 5.66 6.98
CA SER A 205 10.06 5.84 6.68
C SER A 205 10.61 7.17 7.20
N MET A 206 11.94 7.22 7.32
CA MET A 206 12.74 8.39 7.68
C MET A 206 13.83 8.58 6.63
N HIS A 207 14.03 9.82 6.20
CA HIS A 207 14.99 10.18 5.16
C HIS A 207 15.76 11.44 5.55
N LYS A 208 17.08 11.42 5.38
CA LYS A 208 17.93 12.59 5.61
C LYS A 208 18.01 13.40 4.32
N VAL A 209 17.61 14.67 4.39
CA VAL A 209 17.70 15.63 3.28
C VAL A 209 18.49 16.84 3.74
N LYS A 210 19.75 16.95 3.28
CA LYS A 210 20.71 17.96 3.76
C LYS A 210 20.84 17.93 5.29
N LYS A 211 20.36 18.98 5.99
CA LYS A 211 20.37 19.12 7.46
C LYS A 211 19.02 18.80 8.11
N GLU A 212 18.06 18.34 7.32
CA GLU A 212 16.72 17.98 7.76
C GLU A 212 16.59 16.46 7.82
N VAL A 213 15.80 15.99 8.78
CA VAL A 213 15.30 14.61 8.80
C VAL A 213 13.80 14.68 8.58
N LEU A 214 13.37 14.13 7.44
CA LEU A 214 11.99 14.04 7.03
C LEU A 214 11.45 12.65 7.38
N PHE A 215 10.22 12.59 7.88
CA PHE A 215 9.57 11.33 8.21
C PHE A 215 8.13 11.30 7.75
N PHE A 216 7.73 10.18 7.19
CA PHE A 216 6.45 10.01 6.51
C PHE A 216 5.55 9.08 7.30
N PHE A 217 4.31 9.52 7.51
CA PHE A 217 3.34 8.78 8.33
C PHE A 217 1.92 9.11 7.92
N SER A 218 0.97 8.24 8.27
CA SER A 218 -0.46 8.53 8.17
C SER A 218 -1.06 8.62 9.57
N GLU A 219 -1.80 9.67 9.87
CA GLU A 219 -2.43 9.88 11.18
C GLU A 219 -3.93 10.17 11.02
N SER A 220 -4.66 10.17 12.13
CA SER A 220 -6.05 10.62 12.15
C SER A 220 -6.10 12.15 11.90
N PRO A 221 -7.05 12.64 11.09
CA PRO A 221 -7.13 14.07 10.76
C PRO A 221 -7.41 14.92 12.00
N MET A 222 -6.89 16.15 11.99
CA MET A 222 -7.21 17.14 13.02
C MET A 222 -8.64 17.67 12.82
N LYS A 223 -9.29 18.10 13.91
CA LYS A 223 -10.64 18.70 13.86
C LYS A 223 -10.75 19.88 12.88
N THR A 224 -9.66 20.59 12.65
CA THR A 224 -9.57 21.74 11.72
C THR A 224 -9.58 21.34 10.24
N GLU A 225 -9.41 20.06 9.91
CA GLU A 225 -9.29 19.56 8.53
C GLU A 225 -10.62 19.09 7.92
N GLY A 226 -11.73 19.32 8.60
CA GLY A 226 -13.08 18.99 8.13
C GLY A 226 -13.52 17.57 8.46
N CYS A 227 -14.76 17.24 8.08
CA CYS A 227 -15.38 15.93 8.28
C CYS A 227 -15.14 15.00 7.08
N GLY A 228 -15.39 13.69 7.23
CA GLY A 228 -15.33 12.72 6.12
C GLY A 228 -13.95 12.13 5.81
N LEU A 229 -12.92 12.52 6.56
CA LEU A 229 -11.57 11.95 6.48
C LEU A 229 -11.37 10.95 7.63
N HIS A 230 -10.83 9.78 7.33
CA HIS A 230 -10.47 8.77 8.35
C HIS A 230 -8.98 8.77 8.69
N LYS A 231 -8.14 8.98 7.69
CA LYS A 231 -6.68 9.13 7.80
C LYS A 231 -6.23 10.23 6.87
N VAL A 232 -5.09 10.84 7.20
CA VAL A 232 -4.38 11.80 6.36
C VAL A 232 -2.90 11.48 6.34
N ALA A 233 -2.28 11.71 5.19
CA ALA A 233 -0.86 11.54 4.99
C ALA A 233 -0.11 12.81 5.45
N ARG A 234 1.03 12.60 6.13
CA ARG A 234 1.88 13.64 6.69
C ARG A 234 3.34 13.42 6.32
N VAL A 235 4.01 14.53 6.12
CA VAL A 235 5.47 14.61 6.25
C VAL A 235 5.77 15.44 7.49
N GLY A 236 6.63 14.94 8.37
CA GLY A 236 7.19 15.67 9.49
C GLY A 236 8.66 15.99 9.26
N ARG A 237 9.16 17.03 9.92
CA ARG A 237 10.51 17.55 9.76
C ARG A 237 11.11 17.92 11.11
N VAL A 238 12.38 17.56 11.32
CA VAL A 238 13.24 18.04 12.40
C VAL A 238 14.63 18.37 11.86
N CYS A 239 15.37 19.22 12.55
CA CYS A 239 16.77 19.52 12.22
C CYS A 239 17.71 18.50 12.86
N GLU A 240 18.71 18.07 12.10
CA GLU A 240 19.75 17.14 12.56
C GLU A 240 20.48 17.69 13.80
N ASP A 241 20.77 18.99 13.79
CA ASP A 241 21.53 19.74 14.79
C ASP A 241 20.63 20.56 15.73
N ASP A 242 19.38 20.14 15.94
CA ASP A 242 18.47 20.77 16.90
C ASP A 242 19.09 20.75 18.32
N PRO A 243 19.29 21.88 19.01
CA PRO A 243 19.85 21.89 20.36
C PRO A 243 18.83 21.53 21.45
N GLY A 244 17.55 21.48 21.10
CA GLY A 244 16.42 21.45 22.02
C GLY A 244 15.87 22.84 22.30
N GLY A 245 14.74 22.89 23.00
CA GLY A 245 14.13 24.15 23.45
C GLY A 245 14.95 24.89 24.52
N ARG A 246 14.41 26.01 25.01
CA ARG A 246 15.01 26.77 26.12
C ARG A 246 14.38 26.42 27.46
N LEU A 247 15.07 26.72 28.56
CA LEU A 247 14.57 26.54 29.94
C LEU A 247 14.09 25.10 30.18
N SER A 248 12.86 24.93 30.68
CA SER A 248 12.22 23.65 30.96
C SER A 248 11.99 22.76 29.73
N TYR A 249 12.17 23.29 28.51
CA TYR A 249 11.94 22.58 27.25
C TYR A 249 13.25 22.15 26.55
N ASN A 250 14.39 22.19 27.25
CA ASN A 250 15.70 21.80 26.72
C ASN A 250 15.83 20.33 26.28
N LYS A 251 14.86 19.49 26.63
CA LYS A 251 14.74 18.08 26.20
C LYS A 251 13.67 17.86 25.13
N GLU A 252 13.08 18.93 24.61
CA GLU A 252 12.06 18.86 23.58
C GLU A 252 12.54 19.48 22.26
N TRP A 253 12.06 18.97 21.14
CA TRP A 253 12.41 19.47 19.81
C TRP A 253 12.05 20.95 19.66
N SER A 254 12.98 21.76 19.16
CA SER A 254 12.75 23.17 18.80
C SER A 254 12.44 23.37 17.32
N SER A 255 12.53 22.31 16.51
CA SER A 255 12.37 22.34 15.06
C SER A 255 11.28 21.42 14.51
N TYR A 256 10.55 20.71 15.39
CA TYR A 256 9.51 19.77 14.96
C TYR A 256 8.29 20.47 14.38
N GLU A 257 8.03 20.20 13.11
CA GLU A 257 6.79 20.56 12.42
C GLU A 257 6.28 19.39 11.56
N LYS A 258 4.99 19.41 11.22
CA LYS A 258 4.38 18.49 10.28
C LYS A 258 3.52 19.22 9.26
N ALA A 259 3.43 18.67 8.06
CA ALA A 259 2.64 19.19 6.95
C ALA A 259 1.69 18.13 6.39
N ARG A 260 0.53 18.56 5.90
CA ARG A 260 -0.35 17.69 5.10
C ARG A 260 0.28 17.48 3.72
N ILE A 261 0.40 16.22 3.31
CA ILE A 261 0.84 15.86 1.96
C ILE A 261 -0.33 15.15 1.27
N GLU A 262 -0.77 15.68 0.14
CA GLU A 262 -1.98 15.26 -0.55
C GLU A 262 -1.64 14.68 -1.92
N CYS A 263 -2.23 13.53 -2.23
CA CYS A 263 -2.25 12.93 -3.55
C CYS A 263 -3.72 12.86 -3.98
N SER A 264 -4.15 13.72 -4.90
CA SER A 264 -5.56 13.91 -5.21
C SER A 264 -5.83 14.23 -6.67
N ILE A 265 -7.04 13.90 -7.11
CA ILE A 265 -7.54 14.25 -8.43
C ILE A 265 -8.50 15.42 -8.21
N GLU A 266 -8.11 16.59 -8.69
CA GLU A 266 -8.96 17.79 -8.74
C GLU A 266 -9.58 17.87 -10.14
N GLU A 267 -10.90 17.70 -10.23
CA GLU A 267 -11.67 18.00 -11.44
C GLU A 267 -12.50 19.26 -11.19
N ASN A 268 -12.66 20.10 -12.23
CA ASN A 268 -13.28 21.42 -12.10
C ASN A 268 -14.75 21.38 -11.64
N ASP A 269 -15.46 20.26 -11.85
CA ASP A 269 -16.92 20.15 -11.66
C ASP A 269 -17.34 19.05 -10.66
N THR A 270 -16.40 18.38 -9.98
CA THR A 270 -16.71 17.30 -9.01
C THR A 270 -15.91 17.40 -7.71
N ASP A 271 -16.39 16.71 -6.68
CA ASP A 271 -15.66 16.58 -5.41
C ASP A 271 -14.24 16.00 -5.63
N THR A 272 -13.25 16.58 -4.95
CA THR A 272 -11.86 16.15 -5.03
C THR A 272 -11.70 14.72 -4.51
N PHE A 273 -11.12 13.84 -5.33
CA PHE A 273 -10.85 12.46 -4.94
C PHE A 273 -9.46 12.34 -4.29
N TYR A 274 -9.42 11.99 -3.00
CA TYR A 274 -8.17 11.92 -2.24
C TYR A 274 -7.67 10.49 -2.00
N PHE A 275 -6.36 10.29 -2.21
CA PHE A 275 -5.61 9.14 -1.74
C PHE A 275 -4.86 9.51 -0.45
N ASN A 276 -5.53 9.37 0.70
CA ASN A 276 -5.07 9.94 1.96
C ASN A 276 -4.21 9.03 2.84
N GLN A 277 -4.06 7.76 2.51
CA GLN A 277 -3.28 6.82 3.33
C GLN A 277 -2.01 6.43 2.60
N PHE A 278 -0.85 6.66 3.19
CA PHE A 278 0.38 6.16 2.60
C PHE A 278 0.45 4.63 2.64
N ALA A 279 0.97 4.07 1.56
CA ALA A 279 1.37 2.69 1.41
C ALA A 279 2.89 2.51 1.46
N GLY A 280 3.65 3.46 0.92
CA GLY A 280 5.12 3.41 0.87
C GLY A 280 5.68 4.73 0.34
N VAL A 281 6.96 4.98 0.60
CA VAL A 281 7.67 6.18 0.12
C VAL A 281 9.03 5.75 -0.41
N ALA A 282 9.32 6.10 -1.67
CA ALA A 282 10.64 5.91 -2.26
C ALA A 282 11.35 7.25 -2.35
N GLU A 283 12.60 7.26 -1.91
CA GLU A 283 13.51 8.39 -2.12
C GLU A 283 14.25 8.22 -3.44
N SER A 284 14.31 9.30 -4.22
CA SER A 284 15.21 9.46 -5.35
C SER A 284 16.15 10.63 -5.10
N PRO A 285 17.17 10.89 -5.94
CA PRO A 285 18.06 12.05 -5.75
C PRO A 285 17.32 13.38 -5.54
N ASN A 286 16.33 13.68 -6.39
CA ASN A 286 15.66 14.99 -6.39
C ASN A 286 14.24 14.99 -5.81
N SER A 287 13.61 13.81 -5.68
CA SER A 287 12.19 13.69 -5.38
C SER A 287 11.90 12.62 -4.33
N PHE A 288 10.66 12.62 -3.85
CA PHE A 288 10.04 11.48 -3.19
C PHE A 288 8.86 11.00 -4.02
N TYR A 289 8.70 9.70 -4.13
CA TYR A 289 7.54 9.05 -4.71
C TYR A 289 6.70 8.46 -3.59
N GLY A 290 5.52 9.03 -3.36
CA GLY A 290 4.57 8.51 -2.39
C GLY A 290 3.61 7.55 -3.08
N ALA A 291 3.51 6.32 -2.58
CA ALA A 291 2.44 5.40 -2.89
C ALA A 291 1.31 5.60 -1.88
N PHE A 292 0.08 5.71 -2.35
CA PHE A 292 -1.10 5.99 -1.53
C PHE A 292 -2.24 5.03 -1.83
N ARG A 293 -3.14 4.87 -0.86
CA ARG A 293 -4.39 4.09 -0.96
C ARG A 293 -5.59 5.02 -0.80
N SER A 294 -6.68 4.68 -1.49
CA SER A 294 -7.96 5.34 -1.28
C SER A 294 -8.53 4.98 0.09
N GLN A 295 -9.17 5.95 0.74
CA GLN A 295 -9.87 5.74 2.02
C GLN A 295 -11.25 5.07 1.86
N LEU A 296 -11.81 5.09 0.66
CA LEU A 296 -13.15 4.56 0.39
C LEU A 296 -13.13 3.03 0.42
N ALA A 297 -13.94 2.47 1.31
CA ALA A 297 -14.17 1.03 1.40
C ALA A 297 -14.72 0.50 0.06
N GLY A 298 -14.32 -0.72 -0.31
CA GLY A 298 -14.76 -1.34 -1.57
C GLY A 298 -14.05 -0.83 -2.84
N ILE A 299 -13.52 0.39 -2.84
CA ILE A 299 -12.75 0.91 -3.98
C ILE A 299 -11.31 0.40 -3.90
N GLY A 300 -10.98 -0.52 -4.80
CA GLY A 300 -9.68 -1.15 -5.04
C GLY A 300 -8.54 -0.22 -5.50
N ALA A 301 -8.58 1.08 -5.20
CA ALA A 301 -7.69 2.05 -5.81
C ALA A 301 -6.41 2.33 -5.01
N SER A 302 -5.32 2.57 -5.72
CA SER A 302 -4.04 3.09 -5.21
C SER A 302 -3.45 4.09 -6.21
N ALA A 303 -2.61 5.00 -5.74
CA ALA A 303 -1.99 6.01 -6.59
C ALA A 303 -0.52 6.22 -6.25
N ILE A 304 0.24 6.74 -7.20
CA ILE A 304 1.59 7.26 -7.00
C ILE A 304 1.57 8.76 -7.25
N CYS A 305 2.16 9.54 -6.35
CA CYS A 305 2.44 10.97 -6.55
C CYS A 305 3.94 11.25 -6.37
N LYS A 306 4.46 12.23 -7.14
CA LYS A 306 5.85 12.69 -7.07
C LYS A 306 5.92 14.05 -6.38
N TYR A 307 6.84 14.19 -5.43
CA TYR A 307 7.05 15.42 -4.67
C TYR A 307 8.52 15.83 -4.71
N SER A 308 8.81 17.05 -5.13
CA SER A 308 10.19 17.56 -5.11
C SER A 308 10.67 17.77 -3.67
N LYS A 309 11.90 17.30 -3.36
CA LYS A 309 12.54 17.54 -2.05
C LYS A 309 12.59 19.03 -1.73
N LYS A 310 12.94 19.85 -2.73
CA LYS A 310 13.01 21.32 -2.60
C LYS A 310 11.66 21.94 -2.23
N SER A 311 10.57 21.45 -2.81
CA SER A 311 9.21 21.95 -2.51
C SER A 311 8.83 21.62 -1.06
N ILE A 312 9.08 20.38 -0.62
CA ILE A 312 8.81 19.94 0.76
C ILE A 312 9.59 20.80 1.76
N SER A 313 10.91 20.94 1.59
CA SER A 313 11.74 21.76 2.49
C SER A 313 11.29 23.22 2.53
N LYS A 314 10.90 23.79 1.36
CA LYS A 314 10.40 25.16 1.28
C LYS A 314 9.08 25.36 2.06
N SER A 315 8.19 24.36 2.06
CA SER A 315 6.94 24.44 2.85
C SER A 315 7.21 24.58 4.35
N PHE A 316 8.23 23.91 4.89
CA PHE A 316 8.61 24.04 6.30
C PHE A 316 9.37 25.33 6.63
N ALA A 317 10.07 25.94 5.66
CA ALA A 317 10.71 27.23 5.87
C ALA A 317 9.69 28.34 6.20
N SER A 318 8.45 28.23 5.70
CA SER A 318 7.37 29.19 5.98
C SER A 318 6.83 29.17 7.42
N GLY A 319 7.21 28.16 8.22
CA GLY A 319 6.77 28.02 9.61
C GLY A 319 7.48 28.96 10.60
N PHE A 320 8.61 29.58 10.21
CA PHE A 320 9.49 30.31 11.12
C PHE A 320 9.55 31.80 10.75
N LYS A 321 9.68 32.68 11.76
CA LYS A 321 9.69 34.15 11.56
C LYS A 321 10.95 34.63 10.82
N ASP A 322 12.13 34.05 11.13
CA ASP A 322 13.44 34.46 10.61
C ASP A 322 14.18 33.28 9.95
N SER A 323 13.84 32.96 8.70
CA SER A 323 14.54 31.94 7.91
C SER A 323 15.14 32.56 6.65
N ASP A 324 16.14 33.43 6.81
CA ASP A 324 16.77 34.18 5.71
C ASP A 324 17.61 33.30 4.75
N SER A 325 17.86 32.03 5.08
CA SER A 325 18.58 31.10 4.21
C SER A 325 17.76 29.85 3.87
N PRO A 326 17.51 29.57 2.57
CA PRO A 326 16.90 28.31 2.12
C PRO A 326 17.71 27.05 2.46
N ASP A 327 18.97 27.20 2.87
CA ASP A 327 19.89 26.11 3.20
C ASP A 327 20.06 25.90 4.73
N SER A 328 19.45 26.74 5.57
CA SER A 328 19.41 26.51 7.01
C SER A 328 18.13 25.77 7.41
N CYS A 329 18.28 24.75 8.27
CA CYS A 329 17.13 24.11 8.89
C CYS A 329 16.66 24.99 10.05
N ALA A 330 15.48 25.60 9.89
CA ALA A 330 14.93 26.56 10.84
C ALA A 330 14.48 25.91 12.15
N LYS A 331 14.69 26.62 13.26
CA LYS A 331 14.46 26.18 14.65
C LYS A 331 13.88 27.35 15.44
N ALA A 332 13.12 27.08 16.50
CA ALA A 332 12.59 28.13 17.34
C ALA A 332 13.69 28.85 18.10
N ASN A 333 13.77 30.17 17.93
CA ASN A 333 14.76 31.00 18.61
C ASN A 333 14.19 31.64 19.89
N GLU A 334 12.87 31.77 20.00
CA GLU A 334 12.19 32.42 21.12
C GLU A 334 11.17 31.49 21.81
N LEU A 335 10.83 31.82 23.06
CA LEU A 335 9.90 31.02 23.87
C LEU A 335 8.48 31.01 23.30
N GLU A 336 8.04 32.09 22.66
CA GLU A 336 6.73 32.18 22.00
C GLU A 336 6.65 31.20 20.82
N GLU A 337 7.66 31.22 19.94
CA GLU A 337 7.74 30.33 18.79
C GLU A 337 7.84 28.86 19.21
N LEU A 338 8.66 28.57 20.23
CA LEU A 338 8.73 27.23 20.81
C LEU A 338 7.39 26.77 21.39
N SER A 339 6.67 27.66 22.09
CA SER A 339 5.33 27.35 22.63
C SER A 339 4.32 27.08 21.51
N ARG A 340 4.40 27.82 20.40
CA ARG A 340 3.60 27.58 19.19
C ARG A 340 3.88 26.19 18.62
N LEU A 341 5.15 25.83 18.40
CA LEU A 341 5.53 24.54 17.83
C LEU A 341 5.07 23.36 18.69
N ARG A 342 5.20 23.47 20.01
CA ARG A 342 4.80 22.42 20.95
C ARG A 342 3.29 22.14 20.92
N LEU A 343 2.47 23.19 20.81
CA LEU A 343 1.01 23.07 20.86
C LEU A 343 0.38 22.87 19.48
N LYS A 344 1.00 23.40 18.42
CA LYS A 344 0.47 23.41 17.05
C LYS A 344 1.60 23.18 16.03
N PRO A 345 2.14 21.95 15.95
CA PRO A 345 3.22 21.61 15.01
C PRO A 345 2.75 21.51 13.55
N LEU A 346 1.43 21.47 13.29
CA LEU A 346 0.89 21.40 11.94
C LEU A 346 1.00 22.75 11.22
N ILE A 347 1.73 22.78 10.10
CA ILE A 347 1.77 23.93 9.19
C ILE A 347 0.47 24.02 8.36
N LYS A 348 0.03 25.24 8.07
CA LYS A 348 -1.20 25.47 7.28
C LYS A 348 -1.03 25.12 5.80
N GLN A 349 0.17 25.32 5.25
CA GLN A 349 0.45 25.05 3.85
C GLN A 349 0.41 23.54 3.57
N LYS A 350 -0.38 23.15 2.58
CA LYS A 350 -0.47 21.78 2.09
C LYS A 350 0.55 21.54 0.97
N ILE A 351 1.01 20.30 0.87
CA ILE A 351 1.90 19.83 -0.19
C ILE A 351 1.08 18.89 -1.09
N SER A 352 0.49 19.43 -2.14
CA SER A 352 -0.44 18.69 -2.99
C SER A 352 0.22 18.32 -4.32
N ALA A 353 -0.11 17.14 -4.84
CA ALA A 353 0.31 16.68 -6.16
C ALA A 353 -0.78 15.84 -6.81
N ASN A 354 -0.87 15.92 -8.15
CA ASN A 354 -1.74 15.05 -8.92
C ASN A 354 -1.10 13.66 -9.07
N PRO A 355 -1.89 12.57 -9.03
CA PRO A 355 -1.41 11.23 -9.31
C PRO A 355 -0.73 11.13 -10.66
N ILE A 356 0.52 10.65 -10.67
CA ILE A 356 1.22 10.31 -11.91
C ILE A 356 0.84 8.91 -12.40
N TYR A 357 0.33 8.05 -11.52
CA TYR A 357 -0.17 6.73 -11.84
C TYR A 357 -1.30 6.34 -10.89
N ILE A 358 -2.37 5.77 -11.42
CA ILE A 358 -3.50 5.24 -10.65
C ILE A 358 -3.68 3.78 -11.01
N PHE A 359 -3.86 2.95 -9.99
CA PHE A 359 -4.10 1.53 -10.10
C PHE A 359 -5.46 1.18 -9.51
N HIS A 360 -6.22 0.35 -10.23
CA HIS A 360 -7.46 -0.24 -9.75
C HIS A 360 -7.34 -1.76 -9.80
N GLY A 361 -7.64 -2.43 -8.69
CA GLY A 361 -7.63 -3.88 -8.65
C GLY A 361 -7.80 -4.46 -7.26
N LYS A 362 -7.57 -5.76 -7.15
CA LYS A 362 -7.54 -6.46 -5.85
C LYS A 362 -6.25 -6.19 -5.07
N ASP A 363 -5.15 -6.01 -5.79
CA ASP A 363 -3.85 -5.63 -5.23
C ASP A 363 -3.92 -4.25 -4.57
N ARG A 364 -3.22 -4.12 -3.44
CA ARG A 364 -3.00 -2.86 -2.74
C ARG A 364 -1.51 -2.60 -2.65
N PHE A 365 -1.08 -1.39 -2.99
CA PHE A 365 0.32 -1.01 -2.86
C PHE A 365 0.75 -1.12 -1.40
N VAL A 366 1.96 -1.64 -1.15
CA VAL A 366 2.57 -1.77 0.20
C VAL A 366 3.99 -1.24 0.25
N HIS A 367 4.64 -1.08 -0.90
CA HIS A 367 6.02 -0.61 -0.98
C HIS A 367 6.27 -0.01 -2.35
N VAL A 368 7.21 0.93 -2.45
CA VAL A 368 7.67 1.51 -3.71
C VAL A 368 9.18 1.68 -3.66
N LEU A 369 9.83 1.45 -4.79
CA LEU A 369 11.24 1.68 -5.03
C LEU A 369 11.37 2.52 -6.30
N ALA A 370 12.21 3.55 -6.28
CA ALA A 370 12.40 4.48 -7.39
C ALA A 370 13.84 4.43 -7.91
N GLN A 371 13.98 4.50 -9.22
CA GLN A 371 15.25 4.65 -9.94
C GLN A 371 15.10 5.83 -10.90
N GLU A 372 15.77 6.95 -10.60
CA GLU A 372 15.77 8.12 -11.49
C GLU A 372 16.83 7.96 -12.58
N ASP A 373 16.59 8.62 -13.70
CA ASP A 373 17.53 8.79 -14.81
C ASP A 373 18.01 7.51 -15.53
N SER A 374 17.13 6.52 -15.66
CA SER A 374 17.36 5.41 -16.57
C SER A 374 17.31 5.89 -18.03
N ARG A 375 18.25 5.43 -18.86
CA ARG A 375 18.42 5.88 -20.25
C ARG A 375 18.11 4.77 -21.23
N ASP A 376 17.39 5.12 -22.28
CA ASP A 376 17.12 4.25 -23.43
C ASP A 376 18.22 4.35 -24.51
N LEU A 377 18.07 3.64 -25.63
CA LEU A 377 19.01 3.66 -26.77
C LEU A 377 19.15 5.06 -27.40
N SER A 378 18.12 5.90 -27.32
CA SER A 378 18.13 7.28 -27.81
C SER A 378 18.58 8.29 -26.74
N ASN A 379 19.11 7.81 -25.60
CA ASN A 379 19.56 8.61 -24.47
C ASN A 379 18.46 9.49 -23.81
N ARG A 380 17.19 9.12 -24.00
CA ARG A 380 16.05 9.75 -23.31
C ARG A 380 16.02 9.27 -21.86
N SER A 381 15.66 10.17 -20.95
CA SER A 381 15.63 9.92 -19.50
C SER A 381 14.26 9.43 -19.05
N PHE A 382 14.27 8.40 -18.21
CA PHE A 382 13.09 7.80 -17.60
C PHE A 382 13.31 7.57 -16.12
N ASP A 383 12.28 7.84 -15.32
CA ASP A 383 12.21 7.37 -13.95
C ASP A 383 11.44 6.04 -13.91
N ILE A 384 12.02 5.01 -13.28
CA ILE A 384 11.43 3.68 -13.16
C ILE A 384 11.00 3.47 -11.71
N LEU A 385 9.75 3.08 -11.52
CA LEU A 385 9.22 2.70 -10.21
C LEU A 385 8.91 1.21 -10.19
N TYR A 386 9.35 0.54 -9.14
CA TYR A 386 8.91 -0.81 -8.79
C TYR A 386 7.96 -0.70 -7.61
N VAL A 387 6.70 -1.09 -7.79
CA VAL A 387 5.63 -0.97 -6.77
C VAL A 387 5.19 -2.36 -6.33
N GLY A 388 5.45 -2.67 -5.06
CA GLY A 388 5.09 -3.94 -4.46
C GLY A 388 3.67 -3.94 -3.91
N THR A 389 3.00 -5.09 -3.97
CA THR A 389 1.62 -5.26 -3.48
C THR A 389 1.52 -6.19 -2.27
N ASN A 390 0.39 -6.12 -1.58
CA ASN A 390 0.07 -7.02 -0.46
C ASN A 390 -0.12 -8.49 -0.88
N LEU A 391 -0.28 -8.78 -2.17
CA LEU A 391 -0.44 -10.15 -2.69
C LEU A 391 0.82 -10.68 -3.38
N GLY A 392 1.97 -10.00 -3.23
CA GLY A 392 3.25 -10.48 -3.75
C GLY A 392 3.51 -10.15 -5.22
N ASN A 393 2.76 -9.21 -5.80
CA ASN A 393 2.98 -8.71 -7.16
C ASN A 393 3.89 -7.47 -7.14
N ILE A 394 4.64 -7.28 -8.24
CA ILE A 394 5.46 -6.09 -8.44
C ILE A 394 5.08 -5.46 -9.78
N LEU A 395 4.63 -4.21 -9.74
CA LEU A 395 4.34 -3.43 -10.93
C LEU A 395 5.57 -2.60 -11.27
N LYS A 396 6.06 -2.70 -12.51
CA LYS A 396 7.07 -1.80 -13.08
C LYS A 396 6.37 -0.68 -13.82
N ILE A 397 6.55 0.56 -13.37
CA ILE A 397 5.98 1.77 -13.95
C ILE A 397 7.12 2.63 -14.48
N VAL A 398 7.00 3.08 -15.73
CA VAL A 398 8.00 3.90 -16.42
C VAL A 398 7.43 5.29 -16.61
N ILE A 399 8.19 6.31 -16.21
CA ILE A 399 7.80 7.71 -16.28
C ILE A 399 8.80 8.40 -17.21
N SER A 400 8.30 8.95 -18.32
CA SER A 400 9.14 9.72 -19.25
C SER A 400 9.42 11.10 -18.67
N ASN A 401 10.71 11.46 -18.57
CA ASN A 401 11.12 12.83 -18.26
C ASN A 401 11.14 13.65 -19.57
N SER A 402 9.96 13.85 -20.19
CA SER A 402 9.80 14.76 -21.33
C SER A 402 9.73 16.21 -20.86
N GLU A 403 9.81 17.16 -21.80
CA GLU A 403 9.98 18.59 -21.54
C GLU A 403 9.07 19.16 -20.43
N PRO A 404 9.59 20.13 -19.65
CA PRO A 404 8.84 20.78 -18.58
C PRO A 404 7.55 21.39 -19.11
N GLY A 405 6.40 20.96 -18.57
CA GLY A 405 5.06 21.44 -18.95
C GLY A 405 4.13 20.36 -19.51
N SER A 406 4.63 19.16 -19.83
CA SER A 406 3.78 18.00 -20.14
C SER A 406 3.22 17.35 -18.86
N ASN A 407 1.98 16.86 -18.91
CA ASN A 407 1.40 16.06 -17.82
C ASN A 407 2.21 14.76 -17.68
N VAL A 408 3.08 14.71 -16.67
CA VAL A 408 3.93 13.55 -16.39
C VAL A 408 3.04 12.39 -15.94
N THR A 409 2.90 11.38 -16.79
CA THR A 409 2.11 10.18 -16.51
C THR A 409 3.00 8.94 -16.55
N GLY A 410 2.81 8.06 -15.57
CA GLY A 410 3.48 6.77 -15.50
C GLY A 410 2.79 5.77 -16.40
N ARG A 411 3.58 5.07 -17.22
CA ARG A 411 3.14 3.95 -18.05
C ARG A 411 3.45 2.65 -17.34
N HIS A 412 2.45 1.79 -17.17
CA HIS A 412 2.67 0.43 -16.67
C HIS A 412 3.38 -0.40 -17.74
N ALA A 413 4.61 -0.82 -17.44
CA ALA A 413 5.40 -1.67 -18.32
C ALA A 413 5.05 -3.15 -18.12
N VAL A 414 5.20 -3.68 -16.91
CA VAL A 414 4.98 -5.11 -16.65
C VAL A 414 4.54 -5.37 -15.20
N THR A 415 3.81 -6.46 -14.97
CA THR A 415 3.55 -7.00 -13.63
C THR A 415 4.32 -8.31 -13.45
N LEU A 416 5.22 -8.34 -12.47
CA LEU A 416 5.99 -9.52 -12.09
C LEU A 416 5.23 -10.25 -10.96
N LYS A 417 4.89 -11.52 -11.17
CA LYS A 417 4.36 -12.40 -10.13
C LYS A 417 5.53 -13.12 -9.46
N VAL A 418 5.88 -12.70 -8.24
CA VAL A 418 7.11 -13.16 -7.57
C VAL A 418 6.85 -14.32 -6.61
N LEU A 419 5.68 -14.36 -5.97
CA LEU A 419 5.29 -15.37 -4.98
C LEU A 419 3.86 -15.88 -5.19
N PRO A 420 3.52 -17.07 -4.64
CA PRO A 420 2.12 -17.49 -4.49
C PRO A 420 1.32 -16.43 -3.72
N SER A 421 0.02 -16.38 -4.00
CA SER A 421 -0.92 -15.43 -3.37
C SER A 421 -0.82 -15.50 -1.83
N ASP A 422 -0.81 -14.34 -1.16
CA ASP A 422 -0.74 -14.11 0.30
C ASP A 422 0.63 -13.78 0.92
N SER A 423 1.63 -13.40 0.11
CA SER A 423 2.92 -12.92 0.63
C SER A 423 3.10 -11.41 0.45
N LYS A 424 2.85 -10.64 1.52
CA LYS A 424 3.07 -9.19 1.53
C LYS A 424 4.56 -8.86 1.32
N ILE A 425 4.84 -7.96 0.38
CA ILE A 425 6.18 -7.39 0.20
C ILE A 425 6.47 -6.42 1.34
N SER A 426 7.60 -6.62 2.01
CA SER A 426 8.06 -5.80 3.14
C SER A 426 9.08 -4.76 2.71
N ASP A 427 10.00 -5.13 1.82
CA ASP A 427 11.04 -4.23 1.29
C ASP A 427 11.46 -4.65 -0.13
N MET A 428 12.00 -3.70 -0.89
CA MET A 428 12.55 -3.93 -2.22
C MET A 428 13.79 -3.09 -2.47
N SER A 429 14.77 -3.66 -3.15
CA SER A 429 15.99 -2.92 -3.47
C SER A 429 16.68 -3.41 -4.73
N LEU A 430 17.43 -2.55 -5.41
CA LEU A 430 18.23 -2.92 -6.59
C LEU A 430 19.59 -3.48 -6.17
N TYR A 431 20.05 -4.48 -6.91
CA TYR A 431 21.37 -5.08 -6.85
C TYR A 431 22.00 -5.04 -8.23
N THR A 432 23.22 -4.50 -8.35
CA THR A 432 23.91 -4.39 -9.64
C THR A 432 25.11 -5.30 -9.67
N LYS A 433 25.18 -6.20 -10.65
CA LYS A 433 26.32 -7.08 -10.89
C LYS A 433 26.70 -7.02 -12.36
N ASN A 434 27.96 -6.68 -12.65
CA ASN A 434 28.49 -6.61 -14.02
C ASN A 434 27.63 -5.73 -14.96
N GLY A 435 27.07 -4.63 -14.44
CA GLY A 435 26.19 -3.73 -15.21
C GLY A 435 24.74 -4.21 -15.37
N VAL A 436 24.38 -5.39 -14.86
CA VAL A 436 23.01 -5.91 -14.85
C VAL A 436 22.38 -5.66 -13.51
N GLU A 437 21.18 -5.07 -13.51
CA GLU A 437 20.42 -4.83 -12.29
C GLU A 437 19.41 -5.95 -12.07
N GLU A 438 19.37 -6.47 -10.85
CA GLU A 438 18.38 -7.42 -10.36
C GLU A 438 17.62 -6.75 -9.19
N LEU A 439 16.34 -7.07 -9.08
CA LEU A 439 15.51 -6.61 -7.98
C LEU A 439 15.53 -7.66 -6.87
N ILE A 440 15.89 -7.23 -5.67
CA ILE A 440 15.79 -8.01 -4.44
C ILE A 440 14.49 -7.65 -3.76
N VAL A 441 13.68 -8.66 -3.48
CA VAL A 441 12.35 -8.55 -2.89
C VAL A 441 12.36 -9.29 -1.57
N VAL A 442 11.99 -8.59 -0.50
CA VAL A 442 11.92 -9.15 0.85
C VAL A 442 10.46 -9.22 1.26
N THR A 443 10.05 -10.39 1.73
CA THR A 443 8.77 -10.61 2.41
C THR A 443 9.02 -11.01 3.86
N GLU A 444 7.96 -11.19 4.63
CA GLU A 444 8.06 -11.63 6.02
C GLU A 444 8.74 -13.00 6.22
N GLN A 445 8.92 -13.79 5.16
CA GLN A 445 9.42 -15.17 5.22
C GLN A 445 10.39 -15.56 4.09
N SER A 446 10.72 -14.64 3.19
CA SER A 446 11.62 -14.96 2.07
C SER A 446 12.36 -13.75 1.53
N VAL A 447 13.52 -14.01 0.95
CA VAL A 447 14.25 -13.06 0.11
C VAL A 447 14.38 -13.65 -1.28
N ILE A 448 14.04 -12.85 -2.28
CA ILE A 448 13.88 -13.30 -3.65
C ILE A 448 14.62 -12.37 -4.58
N LYS A 449 15.28 -12.94 -5.57
CA LYS A 449 15.92 -12.18 -6.64
C LYS A 449 15.15 -12.36 -7.93
N VAL A 450 14.73 -11.25 -8.53
CA VAL A 450 14.02 -11.22 -9.81
C VAL A 450 14.72 -10.28 -10.80
N PRO A 451 14.64 -10.54 -12.12
CA PRO A 451 15.16 -9.62 -13.12
C PRO A 451 14.50 -8.24 -13.04
N SER A 452 15.27 -7.16 -13.21
CA SER A 452 14.72 -5.79 -13.30
C SER A 452 14.06 -5.49 -14.66
N ALA A 453 14.40 -6.28 -15.67
CA ALA A 453 13.78 -6.26 -17.00
C ALA A 453 13.50 -7.70 -17.44
N THR A 454 12.40 -7.89 -18.16
CA THR A 454 11.92 -9.22 -18.59
C THR A 454 11.78 -9.30 -20.10
N CYS A 455 12.71 -8.63 -20.82
CA CYS A 455 12.68 -8.51 -22.28
C CYS A 455 12.57 -9.88 -22.99
N HIS A 456 13.31 -10.88 -22.48
CA HIS A 456 13.30 -12.26 -23.00
C HIS A 456 11.94 -12.97 -22.94
N LEU A 457 10.96 -12.43 -22.20
CA LEU A 457 9.59 -12.98 -22.16
C LEU A 457 8.76 -12.56 -23.39
N ALA A 458 9.15 -11.47 -24.06
CA ALA A 458 8.47 -11.02 -25.26
C ALA A 458 8.83 -11.92 -26.44
N THR A 459 7.81 -12.46 -27.08
CA THR A 459 7.93 -13.42 -28.19
C THR A 459 7.97 -12.75 -29.56
N ASN A 460 7.58 -11.49 -29.64
CA ASN A 460 7.46 -10.73 -30.89
C ASN A 460 7.71 -9.23 -30.66
N CYS A 461 7.91 -8.49 -31.76
CA CYS A 461 8.21 -7.06 -31.72
C CYS A 461 7.13 -6.24 -31.00
N ALA A 462 5.85 -6.52 -31.29
CA ALA A 462 4.75 -5.79 -30.68
C ALA A 462 4.72 -5.97 -29.16
N GLU A 463 4.89 -7.19 -28.67
CA GLU A 463 4.98 -7.47 -27.24
C GLU A 463 6.18 -6.76 -26.58
N CYS A 464 7.36 -6.80 -27.22
CA CYS A 464 8.58 -6.16 -26.73
C CYS A 464 8.42 -4.64 -26.55
N LEU A 465 7.80 -3.96 -27.54
CA LEU A 465 7.76 -2.50 -27.59
C LEU A 465 6.44 -1.88 -27.09
N SER A 466 5.36 -2.65 -26.99
CA SER A 466 4.03 -2.18 -26.56
C SER A 466 3.97 -1.67 -25.12
N HIS A 467 4.96 -2.01 -24.30
CA HIS A 467 5.02 -1.63 -22.90
C HIS A 467 5.95 -0.43 -22.64
N GLY A 468 6.84 -0.12 -23.59
CA GLY A 468 7.76 1.02 -23.51
C GLY A 468 8.76 0.92 -22.35
N ASP A 469 9.22 -0.29 -22.03
CA ASP A 469 10.28 -0.50 -21.05
C ASP A 469 11.61 0.03 -21.62
N PRO A 470 12.25 1.04 -21.01
CA PRO A 470 13.47 1.65 -21.55
C PRO A 470 14.65 0.68 -21.57
N HIS A 471 14.59 -0.43 -20.84
CA HIS A 471 15.63 -1.46 -20.85
C HIS A 471 15.46 -2.48 -21.98
N CYS A 472 14.31 -2.55 -22.65
CA CYS A 472 14.03 -3.55 -23.67
C CYS A 472 14.06 -2.95 -25.09
N ALA A 473 14.67 -3.66 -26.04
CA ALA A 473 14.68 -3.31 -27.45
C ALA A 473 14.46 -4.55 -28.33
N TRP A 474 13.84 -4.36 -29.49
CA TRP A 474 13.70 -5.41 -30.50
C TRP A 474 14.94 -5.38 -31.39
N ALA A 475 15.67 -6.50 -31.45
CA ALA A 475 16.95 -6.61 -32.15
C ALA A 475 16.89 -7.58 -33.33
N ASP A 476 17.58 -7.21 -34.41
CA ASP A 476 17.81 -7.99 -35.62
C ASP A 476 16.52 -8.56 -36.28
N GLY A 477 15.36 -8.03 -35.93
CA GLY A 477 14.06 -8.53 -36.40
C GLY A 477 13.59 -9.83 -35.74
N VAL A 478 14.31 -10.37 -34.75
CA VAL A 478 14.09 -11.75 -34.26
C VAL A 478 13.83 -11.88 -32.77
N GLU A 479 14.39 -11.02 -31.92
CA GLU A 479 14.28 -11.20 -30.47
C GLU A 479 14.25 -9.87 -29.70
N CYS A 480 13.71 -9.94 -28.47
CA CYS A 480 13.67 -8.82 -27.55
C CYS A 480 14.83 -8.93 -26.54
N ILE A 481 15.75 -7.96 -26.57
CA ILE A 481 16.97 -7.95 -25.76
C ILE A 481 16.91 -6.90 -24.66
N ASP A 482 17.68 -7.13 -23.59
CA ASP A 482 17.99 -6.11 -22.58
C ASP A 482 19.22 -5.31 -23.05
N ILE A 483 19.04 -4.01 -23.30
CA ILE A 483 20.05 -3.12 -23.90
C ILE A 483 21.27 -2.87 -22.99
N ARG A 484 21.16 -3.24 -21.71
CA ARG A 484 22.26 -3.15 -20.74
C ARG A 484 23.21 -4.33 -20.85
N THR A 485 22.70 -5.49 -21.27
CA THR A 485 23.49 -6.70 -21.49
C THR A 485 23.94 -6.90 -22.93
N ASP A 486 23.10 -6.49 -23.89
CA ASP A 486 23.35 -6.72 -25.30
C ASP A 486 23.17 -5.40 -26.07
N ARG A 487 24.22 -4.95 -26.75
CA ARG A 487 24.26 -3.69 -27.51
C ARG A 487 24.51 -3.94 -28.98
N ARG A 488 23.61 -4.68 -29.62
CA ARG A 488 23.65 -4.85 -31.07
C ARG A 488 23.39 -3.53 -31.78
N LYS A 489 24.02 -3.35 -32.94
CA LYS A 489 23.89 -2.13 -33.74
C LYS A 489 22.51 -1.99 -34.39
N SER A 490 21.80 -3.09 -34.62
CA SER A 490 20.46 -3.12 -35.23
C SER A 490 19.40 -3.46 -34.18
N ALA A 491 19.13 -2.51 -33.27
CA ALA A 491 18.06 -2.62 -32.27
C ALA A 491 17.18 -1.37 -32.29
N SER A 492 15.87 -1.56 -32.13
CA SER A 492 14.88 -0.49 -32.10
C SER A 492 14.04 -0.54 -30.83
N GLN A 493 13.70 0.62 -30.30
CA GLN A 493 12.74 0.80 -29.21
C GLN A 493 11.47 1.54 -29.65
N ASP A 494 11.34 1.82 -30.94
CA ASP A 494 10.18 2.49 -31.50
C ASP A 494 9.13 1.47 -31.93
N SER A 495 7.97 1.50 -31.28
CA SER A 495 6.83 0.64 -31.62
C SER A 495 6.35 0.79 -33.07
N GLY A 496 6.62 1.93 -33.72
CA GLY A 496 6.29 2.15 -35.13
C GLY A 496 7.15 1.37 -36.12
N THR A 497 8.26 0.78 -35.65
CA THR A 497 9.20 0.00 -36.48
C THR A 497 8.89 -1.49 -36.52
N CYS A 498 7.91 -1.95 -35.75
CA CYS A 498 7.43 -3.32 -35.87
C CYS A 498 6.69 -3.47 -37.20
N ASP A 499 7.19 -4.32 -38.09
CA ASP A 499 6.42 -4.76 -39.25
C ASP A 499 5.08 -5.28 -38.75
N VAL A 500 3.98 -4.67 -39.20
CA VAL A 500 2.65 -5.21 -38.99
C VAL A 500 2.63 -6.53 -39.76
N VAL A 501 2.88 -7.63 -39.06
CA VAL A 501 2.69 -8.96 -39.64
C VAL A 501 1.21 -9.03 -39.98
N SER A 502 0.86 -8.82 -41.25
CA SER A 502 -0.45 -9.17 -41.76
C SER A 502 -0.66 -10.64 -41.41
N PHE A 503 -1.81 -10.99 -40.83
CA PHE A 503 -2.23 -12.37 -40.62
C PHE A 503 -2.48 -13.14 -41.94
N ASP A 504 -1.85 -12.74 -43.04
CA ASP A 504 -1.87 -13.41 -44.32
C ASP A 504 -0.65 -14.32 -44.41
N ASN A 505 -0.82 -15.57 -43.95
CA ASN A 505 -0.15 -16.80 -44.41
C ASN A 505 0.04 -17.85 -43.30
N HIS A 506 -0.96 -18.05 -42.45
CA HIS A 506 -1.21 -19.38 -41.91
C HIS A 506 -2.37 -19.99 -42.67
N LYS A 507 -2.04 -20.75 -43.73
CA LYS A 507 -3.01 -21.66 -44.34
C LYS A 507 -3.53 -22.58 -43.22
N PRO A 508 -4.85 -22.66 -42.97
CA PRO A 508 -5.39 -23.57 -41.98
C PRO A 508 -5.03 -25.00 -42.38
N VAL A 509 -4.28 -25.68 -41.51
CA VAL A 509 -4.03 -27.12 -41.64
C VAL A 509 -5.31 -27.83 -41.21
N LEU A 510 -5.98 -28.47 -42.17
CA LEU A 510 -7.10 -29.37 -41.91
C LEU A 510 -6.58 -30.62 -41.17
N ILE A 511 -6.82 -30.67 -39.85
CA ILE A 511 -6.63 -31.88 -39.06
C ILE A 511 -7.87 -32.78 -39.28
N PRO A 512 -7.71 -34.07 -39.64
CA PRO A 512 -8.84 -34.96 -39.84
C PRO A 512 -9.61 -35.18 -38.51
N PRO A 513 -10.94 -35.43 -38.57
CA PRO A 513 -11.77 -35.46 -37.37
C PRO A 513 -11.43 -36.68 -36.50
N LEU A 514 -11.05 -36.43 -35.24
CA LEU A 514 -11.08 -37.46 -34.21
C LEU A 514 -12.54 -37.84 -33.95
N LYS A 515 -12.90 -39.08 -34.30
CA LYS A 515 -14.16 -39.72 -33.91
C LYS A 515 -14.13 -40.02 -32.41
N ASN A 516 -14.82 -39.22 -31.59
CA ASN A 516 -15.97 -39.65 -30.78
C ASN A 516 -16.39 -38.60 -29.73
N LYS A 517 -17.72 -38.39 -29.66
CA LYS A 517 -18.63 -38.10 -28.53
C LYS A 517 -17.94 -37.89 -27.17
N ASP A 518 -18.15 -36.81 -26.41
CA ASP A 518 -19.41 -36.12 -26.10
C ASP A 518 -19.23 -34.60 -25.95
N SER A 519 -20.31 -33.87 -26.23
CA SER A 519 -20.38 -32.41 -26.37
C SER A 519 -20.47 -31.65 -25.04
N LEU A 520 -19.58 -30.67 -24.84
CA LEU A 520 -19.84 -29.49 -24.00
C LEU A 520 -19.70 -28.23 -24.86
N LYS A 521 -20.81 -27.52 -25.08
CA LYS A 521 -20.89 -26.32 -25.94
C LYS A 521 -20.23 -25.12 -25.27
N VAL A 522 -19.22 -24.52 -25.92
CA VAL A 522 -18.70 -23.18 -25.64
C VAL A 522 -19.47 -22.17 -26.49
N PRO A 523 -19.97 -21.04 -25.95
CA PRO A 523 -20.62 -20.03 -26.78
C PRO A 523 -19.59 -19.21 -27.56
N VAL A 524 -19.78 -19.17 -28.88
CA VAL A 524 -19.11 -18.28 -29.84
C VAL A 524 -19.91 -16.98 -29.90
N CYS A 525 -19.26 -15.82 -29.75
CA CYS A 525 -19.89 -14.53 -30.01
C CYS A 525 -19.99 -14.30 -31.52
N LEU A 526 -21.22 -14.20 -32.03
CA LEU A 526 -21.55 -13.68 -33.36
C LEU A 526 -22.25 -12.34 -33.17
N CYS A 527 -21.60 -11.25 -33.60
CA CYS A 527 -22.29 -9.98 -33.86
C CYS A 527 -21.82 -9.46 -35.21
N GLU A 528 -22.57 -9.80 -36.24
CA GLU A 528 -22.50 -9.17 -37.55
C GLU A 528 -23.94 -8.87 -37.98
N THR A 529 -24.37 -7.60 -37.84
CA THR A 529 -25.46 -7.04 -38.63
C THR A 529 -25.25 -5.54 -38.77
N GLU A 530 -25.29 -5.09 -40.02
CA GLU A 530 -25.20 -3.70 -40.44
C GLU A 530 -26.39 -2.86 -39.95
N LYS A 531 -26.10 -1.56 -39.76
CA LYS A 531 -27.00 -0.39 -39.62
C LYS A 531 -27.28 0.10 -38.18
N VAL A 532 -26.81 1.34 -37.98
CA VAL A 532 -27.03 2.30 -36.87
C VAL A 532 -26.10 2.16 -35.65
N LYS A 533 -25.09 3.03 -35.59
CA LYS A 533 -24.21 3.23 -34.43
C LYS A 533 -24.91 4.08 -33.36
N LYS A 534 -25.11 3.52 -32.17
CA LYS A 534 -25.20 4.29 -30.90
C LYS A 534 -24.19 3.71 -29.91
N PRO A 535 -23.46 4.52 -29.15
CA PRO A 535 -22.49 4.01 -28.18
C PRO A 535 -23.21 3.41 -26.97
N CYS A 536 -22.75 2.25 -26.53
CA CYS A 536 -23.14 1.69 -25.23
C CYS A 536 -22.40 2.48 -24.14
N ALA A 537 -23.11 3.30 -23.37
CA ALA A 537 -22.60 3.85 -22.12
C ALA A 537 -22.97 2.88 -20.99
N THR A 538 -21.98 2.35 -20.28
CA THR A 538 -22.17 1.71 -18.97
C THR A 538 -22.07 2.78 -17.89
N GLU A 539 -23.22 3.27 -17.41
CA GLU A 539 -23.28 3.89 -16.09
C GLU A 539 -23.44 2.80 -15.02
N VAL A 540 -22.51 2.75 -14.07
CA VAL A 540 -22.68 2.00 -12.82
C VAL A 540 -23.13 3.00 -11.76
N ILE A 541 -24.44 3.12 -11.56
CA ILE A 541 -24.98 3.86 -10.41
C ILE A 541 -25.10 2.87 -9.26
N GLN A 542 -24.13 2.87 -8.36
CA GLN A 542 -24.25 2.19 -7.07
C GLN A 542 -24.72 3.22 -6.03
N LYS A 543 -26.01 3.20 -5.71
CA LYS A 543 -26.58 3.99 -4.60
C LYS A 543 -26.52 3.11 -3.34
N GLU A 544 -25.65 3.46 -2.40
CA GLU A 544 -25.53 2.73 -1.13
C GLU A 544 -26.65 3.17 -0.17
N ILE A 545 -27.35 2.19 0.42
CA ILE A 545 -28.32 2.42 1.51
C ILE A 545 -27.59 2.14 2.81
N VAL A 546 -27.39 3.17 3.63
CA VAL A 546 -26.83 3.03 4.98
C VAL A 546 -27.96 2.61 5.92
N LEU A 547 -27.86 1.39 6.49
CA LEU A 547 -28.70 0.95 7.60
C LEU A 547 -27.89 1.06 8.90
N SER A 548 -28.32 1.92 9.81
CA SER A 548 -27.80 1.99 11.18
C SER A 548 -28.67 1.17 12.12
N GLY A 549 -28.08 0.24 12.89
CA GLY A 549 -28.75 -0.39 14.03
C GLY A 549 -28.29 -1.79 14.45
N SER A 550 -27.48 -1.82 15.52
CA SER A 550 -27.28 -2.87 16.55
C SER A 550 -26.80 -4.29 16.21
N SER A 551 -25.58 -4.56 16.73
CA SER A 551 -25.04 -5.76 17.41
C SER A 551 -25.33 -7.19 16.88
N GLU A 552 -24.22 -7.86 16.54
CA GLU A 552 -23.96 -9.30 16.28
C GLU A 552 -23.88 -9.79 14.81
N PRO A 553 -22.98 -10.77 14.52
CA PRO A 553 -22.30 -10.86 13.22
C PRO A 553 -23.02 -11.78 12.23
N TRP A 554 -23.36 -11.27 11.05
CA TRP A 554 -23.85 -12.08 9.94
C TRP A 554 -22.70 -12.45 9.01
N LYS A 555 -22.56 -13.74 8.69
CA LYS A 555 -21.72 -14.26 7.62
C LYS A 555 -22.42 -14.05 6.26
N TYR A 556 -21.60 -13.74 5.25
CA TYR A 556 -21.93 -13.40 3.85
C TYR A 556 -23.21 -14.02 3.27
N ILE A 557 -24.02 -13.17 2.60
CA ILE A 557 -25.09 -13.56 1.69
C ILE A 557 -24.55 -13.47 0.26
N THR A 558 -24.59 -14.58 -0.49
CA THR A 558 -24.31 -14.58 -1.94
C THR A 558 -25.63 -14.56 -2.69
N VAL A 559 -25.91 -13.50 -3.43
CA VAL A 559 -27.07 -13.38 -4.31
C VAL A 559 -26.63 -13.74 -5.73
N PHE A 560 -27.22 -14.77 -6.33
CA PHE A 560 -27.12 -15.01 -7.77
C PHE A 560 -28.38 -14.46 -8.44
N ALA A 561 -28.22 -13.42 -9.26
CA ALA A 561 -29.23 -13.00 -10.22
C ALA A 561 -28.76 -13.44 -11.61
N VAL A 562 -29.50 -14.37 -12.23
CA VAL A 562 -29.32 -14.72 -13.65
C VAL A 562 -30.44 -14.05 -14.42
N GLY A 563 -30.14 -12.96 -15.11
CA GLY A 563 -31.05 -12.32 -16.05
C GLY A 563 -30.66 -12.68 -17.48
N VAL A 564 -31.53 -13.41 -18.18
CA VAL A 564 -31.42 -13.60 -19.63
C VAL A 564 -32.10 -12.41 -20.30
N LEU A 565 -31.32 -11.60 -21.01
CA LEU A 565 -31.83 -10.49 -21.83
C LEU A 565 -32.35 -11.06 -23.16
N THR A 566 -33.62 -11.43 -23.19
CA THR A 566 -34.41 -11.41 -24.42
C THR A 566 -35.54 -10.42 -24.22
N GLY A 567 -35.71 -9.51 -25.19
CA GLY A 567 -36.55 -8.33 -25.08
C GLY A 567 -37.94 -8.60 -24.52
N SER A 568 -38.35 -7.69 -23.64
CA SER A 568 -39.73 -7.47 -23.21
C SER A 568 -40.47 -8.69 -22.65
N ILE A 569 -40.47 -8.84 -21.32
CA ILE A 569 -41.65 -9.10 -20.44
C ILE A 569 -41.13 -9.44 -19.01
N PHE A 570 -41.84 -8.90 -18.01
CA PHE A 570 -41.65 -8.99 -16.55
C PHE A 570 -40.91 -10.22 -15.99
N ASN A 571 -39.84 -9.99 -15.22
CA ASN A 571 -39.24 -11.01 -14.35
C ASN A 571 -39.71 -10.81 -12.89
N TYR A 572 -40.46 -11.78 -12.36
CA TYR A 572 -40.67 -11.93 -10.92
C TYR A 572 -39.44 -12.62 -10.31
N CYS A 573 -38.82 -12.04 -9.29
CA CYS A 573 -37.81 -12.72 -8.48
C CYS A 573 -38.49 -13.52 -7.35
N TYR A 574 -38.26 -14.83 -7.29
CA TYR A 574 -38.60 -15.65 -6.12
C TYR A 574 -37.42 -15.69 -5.15
N PHE A 575 -37.68 -15.46 -3.86
CA PHE A 575 -36.69 -15.62 -2.78
C PHE A 575 -36.86 -16.99 -2.12
N TYR A 576 -35.78 -17.77 -2.03
CA TYR A 576 -35.73 -19.00 -1.24
C TYR A 576 -34.95 -18.75 0.04
N PHE A 577 -35.57 -19.01 1.20
CA PHE A 577 -34.92 -18.97 2.50
C PHE A 577 -34.73 -20.41 2.99
N SER A 578 -33.48 -20.87 3.13
CA SER A 578 -33.17 -22.14 3.80
C SER A 578 -32.34 -21.89 5.04
N ARG A 579 -32.80 -22.40 6.17
CA ARG A 579 -32.11 -22.35 7.47
C ARG A 579 -31.32 -23.65 7.63
N ASN A 580 -30.01 -23.59 7.43
CA ASN A 580 -29.15 -24.75 7.61
C ASN A 580 -28.75 -24.88 9.10
N LEU A 581 -29.48 -25.69 9.87
CA LEU A 581 -29.08 -26.07 11.23
C LEU A 581 -28.11 -27.25 11.13
N GLY A 582 -26.81 -26.98 11.21
CA GLY A 582 -25.78 -28.01 11.29
C GLY A 582 -25.94 -28.85 12.55
N GLY A 583 -26.19 -30.15 12.37
CA GLY A 583 -26.19 -31.12 13.45
C GLY A 583 -24.80 -31.31 14.03
N LYS A 584 -24.67 -31.16 15.35
CA LYS A 584 -23.57 -31.72 16.14
C LYS A 584 -24.11 -32.88 16.96
N THR A 585 -23.60 -34.07 16.68
CA THR A 585 -23.69 -35.26 17.51
C THR A 585 -22.92 -35.03 18.82
N ALA A 586 -23.57 -35.25 19.96
CA ALA A 586 -22.93 -35.44 21.26
C ALA A 586 -23.63 -36.61 21.99
N PRO A 587 -22.90 -37.38 22.81
CA PRO A 587 -23.33 -38.70 23.27
C PRO A 587 -24.31 -38.64 24.44
N SER A 588 -25.06 -39.74 24.56
CA SER A 588 -26.09 -40.05 25.55
C SER A 588 -25.61 -40.05 27.01
N SER A 589 -26.44 -39.51 27.92
CA SER A 589 -26.97 -40.27 29.08
C SER A 589 -28.01 -39.46 29.88
N ARG A 590 -29.13 -40.15 30.20
CA ARG A 590 -30.00 -40.16 31.42
C ARG A 590 -30.14 -38.84 32.24
N SER A 591 -31.30 -38.42 32.77
CA SER A 591 -32.59 -39.06 33.11
C SER A 591 -33.60 -38.00 33.64
N SER A 592 -34.89 -38.43 33.70
CA SER A 592 -35.98 -38.03 34.63
C SER A 592 -36.55 -36.59 34.56
N SER A 593 -37.78 -36.42 34.06
CA SER A 593 -39.08 -36.31 34.83
C SER A 593 -39.47 -34.84 35.02
N SER A 594 -40.70 -34.33 34.90
CA SER A 594 -42.07 -34.86 34.79
C SER A 594 -43.02 -33.70 34.43
N MET A 595 -44.19 -34.01 33.82
CA MET A 595 -45.50 -33.31 33.95
C MET A 595 -45.59 -31.82 33.49
N THR A 596 -46.60 -31.30 32.81
CA THR A 596 -48.01 -31.66 32.62
C THR A 596 -48.60 -30.88 31.42
N ARG A 597 -49.29 -31.61 30.54
CA ARG A 597 -50.45 -31.34 29.63
C ARG A 597 -51.40 -30.12 29.95
N PRO A 598 -52.42 -29.77 29.11
CA PRO A 598 -52.50 -29.48 27.64
C PRO A 598 -53.58 -28.40 27.22
N ILE A 599 -53.92 -28.37 25.91
CA ILE A 599 -55.16 -27.90 25.20
C ILE A 599 -55.36 -26.37 25.01
N THR A 600 -55.92 -25.78 23.92
CA THR A 600 -56.88 -26.21 22.88
C THR A 600 -56.99 -25.15 21.75
N THR A 601 -57.13 -25.60 20.48
CA THR A 601 -58.08 -25.17 19.40
C THR A 601 -58.12 -23.69 18.92
N THR A 602 -58.36 -23.30 17.65
CA THR A 602 -59.08 -23.92 16.52
C THR A 602 -58.95 -23.03 15.25
N SER A 603 -58.80 -23.68 14.08
CA SER A 603 -59.52 -23.51 12.77
C SER A 603 -59.96 -22.12 12.25
N SER A 604 -60.07 -21.78 10.96
CA SER A 604 -59.82 -22.42 9.66
C SER A 604 -60.12 -21.40 8.53
N THR A 605 -59.68 -21.71 7.29
CA THR A 605 -60.33 -21.38 5.98
C THR A 605 -60.41 -19.91 5.55
N ARG A 606 -60.32 -19.48 4.28
CA ARG A 606 -60.22 -20.09 2.93
C ARG A 606 -59.83 -18.95 1.96
N VAL A 607 -59.18 -19.29 0.84
CA VAL A 607 -58.90 -18.41 -0.32
C VAL A 607 -60.21 -18.21 -1.14
N PRO A 608 -60.36 -17.11 -1.91
CA PRO A 608 -60.23 -17.25 -3.39
C PRO A 608 -59.52 -16.09 -4.09
N ILE A 609 -59.07 -16.39 -5.31
CA ILE A 609 -58.41 -15.54 -6.32
C ILE A 609 -59.48 -15.03 -7.30
N ASP A 610 -59.31 -13.79 -7.80
CA ASP A 610 -59.64 -13.24 -9.15
C ASP A 610 -59.65 -11.70 -9.04
N ALA A 611 -59.52 -10.84 -10.04
CA ALA A 611 -58.78 -10.70 -11.29
C ALA A 611 -59.11 -9.24 -11.78
N PHE A 612 -58.26 -8.66 -12.63
CA PHE A 612 -58.50 -7.48 -13.50
C PHE A 612 -58.28 -6.00 -13.02
N THR A 613 -57.28 -5.39 -13.69
CA THR A 613 -57.23 -4.08 -14.41
C THR A 613 -57.17 -2.71 -13.72
N THR A 614 -55.99 -2.09 -13.87
CA THR A 614 -55.69 -0.73 -14.39
C THR A 614 -56.77 0.36 -14.40
N SER A 615 -56.51 1.47 -13.69
CA SER A 615 -56.41 2.82 -14.30
C SER A 615 -55.91 3.88 -13.28
N SER A 616 -55.17 4.85 -13.81
CA SER A 616 -54.58 6.05 -13.21
C SER A 616 -55.50 6.92 -12.35
N ILE A 617 -54.91 7.68 -11.41
CA ILE A 617 -54.97 9.16 -11.32
C ILE A 617 -53.94 9.62 -10.26
N ALA A 618 -53.21 10.68 -10.59
CA ALA A 618 -52.22 11.34 -9.75
C ALA A 618 -52.85 12.42 -8.86
N ASP A 619 -52.12 12.74 -7.79
CA ASP A 619 -52.14 13.96 -6.98
C ASP A 619 -53.36 14.27 -6.08
N GLU A 620 -53.15 14.23 -4.75
CA GLU A 620 -53.14 15.45 -3.91
C GLU A 620 -52.81 15.17 -2.43
N MET A 621 -51.76 15.86 -1.96
CA MET A 621 -51.65 16.64 -0.71
C MET A 621 -51.84 16.03 0.70
N PHE A 622 -50.73 16.16 1.46
CA PHE A 622 -50.57 16.74 2.81
C PHE A 622 -51.25 16.13 4.06
N SER A 623 -50.35 15.73 4.98
CA SER A 623 -50.32 16.07 6.42
C SER A 623 -51.50 15.67 7.32
N SER A 624 -51.24 14.77 8.27
CA SER A 624 -51.12 15.12 9.69
C SER A 624 -50.82 13.89 10.58
N THR A 625 -50.46 14.22 11.81
CA THR A 625 -49.65 13.54 12.81
C THR A 625 -50.37 12.59 13.79
N LEU A 626 -49.55 11.72 14.44
CA LEU A 626 -49.75 10.97 15.70
C LEU A 626 -50.75 9.77 15.65
N SER A 627 -50.53 8.60 16.26
CA SER A 627 -49.82 8.25 17.49
C SER A 627 -49.47 6.74 17.59
N SER A 628 -48.42 6.45 18.37
CA SER A 628 -48.15 5.25 19.20
C SER A 628 -48.35 3.81 18.68
N ALA A 629 -47.26 3.03 18.86
CA ALA A 629 -47.22 1.61 19.23
C ALA A 629 -47.51 0.55 18.14
N ASN A 630 -46.50 0.26 17.32
CA ASN A 630 -45.85 -1.06 17.20
C ASN A 630 -44.95 -1.09 15.95
N ARG A 631 -43.71 -1.56 16.12
CA ARG A 631 -42.70 -1.64 15.06
C ARG A 631 -43.09 -2.72 14.03
N PHE A 632 -43.55 -2.27 12.86
CA PHE A 632 -43.36 -2.99 11.60
C PHE A 632 -42.72 -2.00 10.62
N ASN A 633 -41.50 -2.29 10.16
CA ASN A 633 -40.85 -1.52 9.10
C ASN A 633 -41.47 -1.92 7.75
N THR A 634 -42.37 -1.09 7.22
CA THR A 634 -42.69 -1.06 5.79
C THR A 634 -41.65 -0.21 5.06
N VAL A 635 -40.98 -0.75 4.05
CA VAL A 635 -40.12 -0.02 3.11
C VAL A 635 -40.90 0.18 1.81
N SER A 636 -41.17 1.42 1.40
CA SER A 636 -41.66 1.75 0.05
C SER A 636 -40.49 2.26 -0.81
N MET A 637 -40.36 1.71 -2.03
CA MET A 637 -39.47 2.20 -3.08
C MET A 637 -40.30 2.91 -4.14
N HIS A 638 -39.99 4.17 -4.45
CA HIS A 638 -40.42 4.83 -5.68
C HIS A 638 -39.19 5.13 -6.55
N SER A 639 -39.22 4.68 -7.80
CA SER A 639 -38.33 5.13 -8.87
C SER A 639 -39.16 5.97 -9.87
N SER A 640 -38.71 7.19 -10.17
CA SER A 640 -39.19 7.93 -11.34
C SER A 640 -38.06 7.98 -12.36
N ILE A 641 -38.26 7.37 -13.52
CA ILE A 641 -37.39 7.54 -14.70
C ILE A 641 -38.01 8.66 -15.54
N ARG A 642 -37.26 9.75 -15.77
CA ARG A 642 -37.55 10.68 -16.86
C ARG A 642 -36.57 10.41 -17.99
N THR A 643 -37.12 10.16 -19.18
CA THR A 643 -36.36 10.00 -20.42
C THR A 643 -36.54 11.28 -21.23
N TYR A 644 -35.45 11.90 -21.69
CA TYR A 644 -35.49 12.85 -22.81
C TYR A 644 -34.90 12.16 -24.04
N CYS A 645 -35.55 12.34 -25.19
CA CYS A 645 -35.15 11.78 -26.49
C CYS A 645 -33.84 12.38 -27.01
#